data_AF-A0A368AY33-F1
#
_entry.id   AF-A0A368AY33-F1
#
_cell.length_a   1.000
_cell.length_b   1.000
_cell.length_c   1.000
_cell.angle_alpha   90.00
_cell.angle_beta   90.00
_cell.angle_gamma   90.00
#
_symmetry.space_group_name_H-M   'P 1'
#
loop_
_entity.id
_entity.type
_entity.pdbx_description
1 polymer ?
#
loop_
_entity_poly.entity_id
_entity_poly.type
_entity_poly.pdbx_seq_one_letter_code
_entity_poly.pdbx_strand_id
1 'polypeptide(L)'
;MHFVLSFLLLFLPVLSIQASQSWKSDEPIANFHLKANYKSSEDGIINFRAGNASIDLKVVSGSNGILEFAASHKAGEEGRLKTWMDGKEVGDIIKFGKSNEQPNEKTNSSFFISTDKQAKETFDLSKDFTTYVKFKTTSDGTLFSESVPGKKWLENGKVLYVDSGKLVYDIGWKGQITGGKKVNDGKWHEVALVTGSGNAKLFLDGKLINSKNNFSAERANETRFQIGKCSTDFGGDFEGEITNLRYWKRALDDNEIKLAVSKRIDETNTPDFNWKSKNIELKSTTASKWIEPIIIDGYLAKEVIIRSSSEGINISNVIISKLGDADHLKIVSNWDHNSLDRGARIYNGFCITCHGTDKLEGTLPTALRFHKGQFKNGKDPLSMYSTLTKGYNQMVAQPWMTPQQKWDVIQYIRETFIKEQNPSQFVEVDEKYINTLPRGLDLGPQNPTIFGAEEPKWKKMDYGPVQFWTIQVSPGNIAYKGIAIRLDEGPGGIAKGNKWILYDHDTMRVAAAWTGEGYIDWRGIAFDQSHGSHASLVGLKVFENPVGPGIANPKNGSFKDPRFLGRDGKPYGPLPKEWTHYKGTYLHGGRAIIKYTVGDTMVHELPGYETIGDKIIITRTIEVNSSKEPIRIRIAPSGTSVAIKGNNEITVDKKDDGFHTLNIPTTKDKLSVKVLISELNQSDLNKHLVSSGLPIALNPLTKGSIKRWPDIVTTEGSNGEKNAAFEVDEIKLPTNNPWNSWMRLGGFDFFPDGNKAAVATWLGDVFIVDGIKNTFGKHRWQRIATGLFQPLGVKIVDGSIYITCRDQIARLHDLNGDNEIDYVESFNNDHQVTEHFHEFAMGLQTDSQGNFYYAKSARHAKTALVPHHGTLIKVSANGKESEIIANGFRAANGVCLNPDGTFIVTDQEGHWNPKNRINYVKKGGFYGNMFGYHDVTDNSDSAMEQPLCWITNSFDRSPGELMWVPEKAKWGALNGKLLNLSYGTGKIFLVPHEKFKGQAQGGMISIGLDFPTGLMRGRFHPENGQLYATGMFAWAGSKRGDGGFYRIRHTQIAPNLPTVLKATKDGVELEFTSELDKDQAIELKSYQIKVWDLKRTRNYGSKHYNERLLEVKEVMLSKGGRIVRLVIPELKPTWGMSIRYKLKNSKGEEFEGEINNSIHQMPQT
;
A
#
# COMPACT_ATOMS: atom_id res chain seq x y z
N MET A 1 33.04 11.63 -19.85
CA MET A 1 34.13 11.20 -18.94
C MET A 1 33.58 10.48 -17.71
N HIS A 2 32.68 9.50 -17.90
CA HIS A 2 32.07 8.65 -16.86
C HIS A 2 32.02 7.17 -17.31
N PHE A 3 32.69 6.84 -18.41
CA PHE A 3 32.79 5.49 -18.97
C PHE A 3 34.17 4.85 -18.76
N VAL A 4 35.07 5.50 -17.99
CA VAL A 4 36.44 5.03 -17.77
C VAL A 4 36.68 4.56 -16.32
N LEU A 5 35.80 4.87 -15.36
CA LEU A 5 35.96 4.38 -13.97
C LEU A 5 35.33 3.01 -13.70
N SER A 6 34.45 2.50 -14.55
CA SER A 6 33.82 1.17 -14.34
C SER A 6 34.58 0.01 -14.99
N PHE A 7 35.68 0.28 -15.70
CA PHE A 7 36.48 -0.73 -16.39
C PHE A 7 37.83 -1.05 -15.70
N LEU A 8 38.15 -0.38 -14.59
CA LEU A 8 39.44 -0.52 -13.89
C LEU A 8 39.46 -1.55 -12.75
N LEU A 9 38.41 -2.37 -12.59
CA LEU A 9 38.34 -3.43 -11.58
C LEU A 9 38.31 -4.86 -12.14
N LEU A 10 38.45 -5.03 -13.46
CA LEU A 10 38.42 -6.36 -14.11
C LEU A 10 39.74 -6.79 -14.76
N PHE A 11 40.77 -5.93 -14.79
CA PHE A 11 42.13 -6.31 -15.19
C PHE A 11 43.16 -5.48 -14.42
N LEU A 12 43.30 -5.76 -13.12
CA LEU A 12 44.58 -5.56 -12.45
C LEU A 12 45.31 -6.91 -12.48
N PRO A 13 46.62 -6.95 -12.74
CA PRO A 13 47.37 -8.19 -12.72
C PRO A 13 47.16 -8.85 -11.35
N VAL A 14 47.15 -10.19 -11.33
CA VAL A 14 47.21 -10.99 -10.11
C VAL A 14 48.44 -10.53 -9.32
N LEU A 15 48.24 -9.57 -8.42
CA LEU A 15 49.22 -9.13 -7.46
C LEU A 15 49.15 -10.13 -6.31
N SER A 16 49.82 -11.27 -6.53
CA SER A 16 50.31 -12.07 -5.42
C SER A 16 51.34 -11.20 -4.68
N ILE A 17 50.87 -10.45 -3.69
CA ILE A 17 51.74 -9.74 -2.76
C ILE A 17 52.03 -10.72 -1.63
N GLN A 18 53.29 -11.17 -1.54
CA GLN A 18 53.81 -11.78 -0.32
C GLN A 18 53.90 -10.69 0.75
N ALA A 19 52.84 -10.53 1.55
CA ALA A 19 52.89 -9.74 2.76
C ALA A 19 53.44 -10.63 3.89
N SER A 20 54.72 -10.45 4.24
CA SER A 20 55.35 -11.25 5.29
C SER A 20 54.70 -11.06 6.67
N GLN A 21 54.06 -9.90 6.93
CA GLN A 21 53.46 -9.57 8.23
C GLN A 21 52.21 -8.66 8.20
N SER A 22 52.00 -7.84 7.15
CA SER A 22 50.85 -6.93 7.13
C SER A 22 50.41 -6.53 5.71
N TRP A 23 49.11 -6.29 5.54
CA TRP A 23 48.50 -5.76 4.33
C TRP A 23 47.73 -4.48 4.65
N LYS A 24 47.75 -3.52 3.73
CA LYS A 24 47.07 -2.23 3.84
C LYS A 24 46.41 -1.88 2.51
N SER A 25 45.20 -1.34 2.53
CA SER A 25 44.52 -0.85 1.32
C SER A 25 45.18 0.41 0.75
N ASP A 26 45.37 0.47 -0.57
CA ASP A 26 45.93 1.64 -1.26
C ASP A 26 45.01 2.88 -1.19
N GLU A 27 43.69 2.65 -1.18
CA GLU A 27 42.63 3.66 -1.11
C GLU A 27 41.62 3.32 -0.01
N PRO A 28 40.94 4.30 0.62
CA PRO A 28 39.84 4.03 1.56
C PRO A 28 38.67 3.27 0.91
N ILE A 29 38.14 2.27 1.61
CA ILE A 29 37.10 1.37 1.09
C ILE A 29 35.84 1.49 1.96
N ALA A 30 34.67 1.51 1.31
CA ALA A 30 33.37 1.56 1.97
C ALA A 30 32.55 0.30 1.69
N ASN A 31 31.72 -0.13 2.65
CA ASN A 31 30.69 -1.18 2.51
C ASN A 31 31.19 -2.46 1.78
N PHE A 32 32.20 -3.11 2.36
CA PHE A 32 32.97 -4.15 1.68
C PHE A 32 32.98 -5.48 2.45
N HIS A 33 33.33 -6.54 1.71
CA HIS A 33 33.69 -7.85 2.19
C HIS A 33 35.08 -8.22 1.68
N LEU A 34 36.02 -8.50 2.58
CA LEU A 34 37.40 -8.85 2.34
C LEU A 34 37.63 -10.32 2.69
N LYS A 35 38.36 -11.05 1.85
CA LYS A 35 38.78 -12.45 2.04
C LYS A 35 40.30 -12.54 1.91
N ALA A 36 40.99 -13.24 2.79
CA ALA A 36 42.44 -13.43 2.75
C ALA A 36 42.83 -14.85 3.19
N ASN A 37 43.93 -15.38 2.67
CA ASN A 37 44.52 -16.63 3.15
C ASN A 37 45.54 -16.33 4.25
N TYR A 38 45.64 -17.22 5.24
CA TYR A 38 46.70 -17.16 6.25
C TYR A 38 47.43 -18.50 6.39
N LYS A 39 48.70 -18.45 6.80
CA LYS A 39 49.50 -19.61 7.20
C LYS A 39 50.37 -19.23 8.39
N SER A 40 50.28 -20.01 9.47
CA SER A 40 50.98 -19.76 10.73
C SER A 40 51.97 -20.87 11.05
N SER A 41 53.21 -20.53 11.38
CA SER A 41 54.23 -21.46 11.92
C SER A 41 54.36 -21.39 13.44
N GLU A 42 53.67 -20.46 14.10
CA GLU A 42 53.67 -20.28 15.56
C GLU A 42 52.31 -19.81 16.07
N ASP A 43 52.14 -19.72 17.39
CA ASP A 43 50.93 -19.14 17.98
C ASP A 43 51.01 -17.61 17.91
N GLY A 44 49.91 -16.95 17.54
CA GLY A 44 49.87 -15.49 17.51
C GLY A 44 48.50 -14.92 17.14
N ILE A 45 48.49 -13.63 16.78
CA ILE A 45 47.28 -12.83 16.54
C ILE A 45 47.36 -12.20 15.15
N ILE A 46 46.25 -12.25 14.42
CA ILE A 46 46.01 -11.46 13.22
C ILE A 46 45.01 -10.36 13.59
N ASN A 47 45.49 -9.12 13.61
CA ASN A 47 44.69 -7.91 13.83
C ASN A 47 44.15 -7.40 12.50
N PHE A 48 42.83 -7.23 12.40
CA PHE A 48 42.19 -6.48 11.33
C PHE A 48 41.71 -5.13 11.85
N ARG A 49 41.92 -4.07 11.07
CA ARG A 49 41.54 -2.70 11.41
C ARG A 49 40.83 -2.01 10.24
N ALA A 50 39.70 -1.36 10.52
CA ALA A 50 38.97 -0.49 9.58
C ALA A 50 38.71 0.87 10.26
N GLY A 51 39.57 1.85 9.97
CA GLY A 51 39.57 3.13 10.70
C GLY A 51 39.89 2.97 12.19
N ASN A 52 38.93 3.28 13.06
CA ASN A 52 39.09 3.15 14.52
C ASN A 52 38.57 1.81 15.08
N ALA A 53 37.96 0.96 14.25
CA ALA A 53 37.52 -0.37 14.65
C ALA A 53 38.66 -1.37 14.42
N SER A 54 38.91 -2.27 15.38
CA SER A 54 39.87 -3.37 15.24
C SER A 54 39.38 -4.67 15.85
N ILE A 55 39.82 -5.80 15.32
CA ILE A 55 39.53 -7.15 15.83
C ILE A 55 40.78 -8.03 15.76
N ASP A 56 41.01 -8.82 16.81
CA ASP A 56 42.13 -9.76 16.93
C ASP A 56 41.65 -11.19 16.76
N LEU A 57 42.24 -11.92 15.81
CA LEU A 57 41.99 -13.33 15.56
C LEU A 57 43.20 -14.16 15.99
N LYS A 58 43.00 -15.13 16.90
CA LYS A 58 44.07 -16.02 17.34
C LYS A 58 44.31 -17.12 16.30
N VAL A 59 45.57 -17.34 15.95
CA VAL A 59 46.03 -18.44 15.09
C VAL A 59 47.03 -19.30 15.85
N VAL A 60 47.05 -20.60 15.57
CA VAL A 60 47.93 -21.58 16.23
C VAL A 60 49.01 -22.08 15.29
N SER A 61 50.15 -22.49 15.84
CA SER A 61 51.27 -23.04 15.08
C SER A 61 50.83 -24.19 14.17
N GLY A 62 51.26 -24.16 12.91
CA GLY A 62 50.94 -25.16 11.89
C GLY A 62 49.59 -24.97 11.18
N SER A 63 48.76 -24.00 11.60
CA SER A 63 47.47 -23.74 10.95
C SER A 63 47.62 -22.99 9.63
N ASN A 64 46.72 -23.28 8.69
CA ASN A 64 46.50 -22.45 7.51
C ASN A 64 45.00 -22.44 7.19
N GLY A 65 44.54 -21.38 6.54
CA GLY A 65 43.11 -21.19 6.35
C GLY A 65 42.73 -19.90 5.64
N ILE A 66 41.45 -19.57 5.73
CA ILE A 66 40.84 -18.39 5.11
C ILE A 66 40.26 -17.49 6.20
N LEU A 67 40.55 -16.20 6.11
CA LEU A 67 39.97 -15.13 6.92
C LEU A 67 39.00 -14.33 6.06
N GLU A 68 37.82 -14.04 6.59
CA GLU A 68 36.85 -13.15 5.96
C GLU A 68 36.50 -12.00 6.93
N PHE A 69 36.40 -10.78 6.41
CA PHE A 69 36.04 -9.57 7.16
C PHE A 69 35.01 -8.78 6.36
N ALA A 70 33.90 -8.40 6.99
CA ALA A 70 32.87 -7.56 6.38
C ALA A 70 32.67 -6.29 7.20
N ALA A 71 32.63 -5.12 6.56
CA ALA A 71 32.39 -3.85 7.25
C ALA A 71 31.42 -2.95 6.46
N SER A 72 30.47 -2.35 7.18
CA SER A 72 29.51 -1.38 6.65
C SER A 72 29.36 -0.22 7.63
N HIS A 73 29.57 1.01 7.17
CA HIS A 73 29.35 2.21 7.98
C HIS A 73 28.62 3.25 7.14
N LYS A 74 27.29 3.30 7.27
CA LYS A 74 26.48 4.28 6.55
C LYS A 74 26.63 5.64 7.21
N ALA A 75 26.74 6.71 6.41
CA ALA A 75 26.92 8.05 6.95
C ALA A 75 25.74 8.42 7.89
N GLY A 76 26.06 8.84 9.12
CA GLY A 76 25.07 9.16 10.17
C GLY A 76 24.57 7.96 10.98
N GLU A 77 25.04 6.74 10.71
CA GLU A 77 24.71 5.52 11.47
C GLU A 77 25.96 4.95 12.14
N GLU A 78 25.79 4.00 13.07
CA GLU A 78 26.93 3.23 13.63
C GLU A 78 27.50 2.29 12.55
N GLY A 79 28.82 2.29 12.41
CA GLY A 79 29.57 1.28 11.69
C GLY A 79 29.40 -0.10 12.29
N ARG A 80 29.42 -1.12 11.43
CA ARG A 80 29.26 -2.54 11.79
C ARG A 80 30.35 -3.37 11.13
N LEU A 81 30.92 -4.31 11.86
CA LEU A 81 32.01 -5.21 11.44
C LEU A 81 31.70 -6.65 11.83
N LYS A 82 31.99 -7.62 10.96
CA LYS A 82 31.86 -9.06 11.23
C LYS A 82 33.01 -9.85 10.61
N THR A 83 33.36 -10.99 11.21
CA THR A 83 34.48 -11.81 10.79
C THR A 83 34.15 -13.30 10.73
N TRP A 84 34.86 -14.00 9.86
CA TRP A 84 34.84 -15.45 9.76
C TRP A 84 36.27 -15.98 9.62
N MET A 85 36.49 -17.19 10.13
CA MET A 85 37.71 -17.96 9.95
C MET A 85 37.33 -19.36 9.51
N ASP A 86 37.85 -19.79 8.37
CA ASP A 86 37.53 -21.05 7.70
C ASP A 86 36.01 -21.25 7.51
N GLY A 87 35.34 -20.16 7.10
CA GLY A 87 33.89 -20.10 6.88
C GLY A 87 33.04 -20.03 8.15
N LYS A 88 33.64 -20.15 9.35
CA LYS A 88 32.92 -20.08 10.64
C LYS A 88 32.97 -18.67 11.23
N GLU A 89 31.83 -18.19 11.72
CA GLU A 89 31.71 -16.87 12.37
C GLU A 89 32.61 -16.80 13.61
N VAL A 90 33.39 -15.71 13.73
CA VAL A 90 34.26 -15.47 14.88
C VAL A 90 33.74 -14.27 15.68
N GLY A 91 32.85 -14.54 16.64
CA GLY A 91 32.22 -13.52 17.48
C GLY A 91 30.98 -12.87 16.87
N ASP A 92 30.40 -11.93 17.62
CA ASP A 92 29.22 -11.15 17.21
C ASP A 92 29.61 -9.93 16.34
N ILE A 93 28.61 -9.29 15.72
CA ILE A 93 28.81 -8.03 14.97
C ILE A 93 29.31 -6.93 15.92
N ILE A 94 30.46 -6.36 15.62
CA ILE A 94 31.06 -5.24 16.36
C ILE A 94 30.50 -3.92 15.80
N LYS A 95 30.01 -3.03 16.67
CA LYS A 95 29.53 -1.69 16.30
C LYS A 95 30.56 -0.60 16.64
N PHE A 96 30.65 0.48 15.85
CA PHE A 96 31.63 1.57 16.05
C PHE A 96 31.19 2.93 15.46
N GLY A 97 31.70 4.07 15.96
CA GLY A 97 31.78 5.32 15.17
C GLY A 97 30.70 6.42 15.32
N LYS A 98 29.97 6.55 16.45
CA LYS A 98 29.13 7.74 16.67
C LYS A 98 29.97 9.02 16.79
N SER A 99 29.76 9.98 15.88
CA SER A 99 30.20 11.37 16.04
C SER A 99 28.97 12.26 16.18
N ASN A 100 28.62 12.55 17.44
CA ASN A 100 27.88 13.72 17.94
C ASN A 100 27.52 13.46 19.41
N GLU A 101 28.51 13.57 20.30
CA GLU A 101 28.24 13.71 21.74
C GLU A 101 28.87 15.03 22.21
N GLN A 102 28.01 15.99 22.53
CA GLN A 102 28.36 17.08 23.44
C GLN A 102 28.63 16.48 24.82
N PRO A 103 29.58 17.04 25.60
CA PRO A 103 29.93 16.51 26.91
C PRO A 103 28.88 16.94 27.92
N ASN A 104 27.96 16.05 28.30
CA ASN A 104 27.14 16.25 29.50
C ASN A 104 27.02 14.97 30.33
N GLU A 105 27.58 15.11 31.54
CA GLU A 105 27.31 14.40 32.78
C GLU A 105 27.44 12.87 32.85
N LYS A 106 28.53 12.48 33.53
CA LYS A 106 28.76 11.18 34.14
C LYS A 106 27.60 10.78 35.07
N THR A 107 26.94 9.66 34.77
CA THR A 107 26.43 8.75 35.80
C THR A 107 26.78 7.31 35.43
N ASN A 108 27.78 6.76 36.12
CA ASN A 108 28.14 5.34 36.11
C ASN A 108 27.10 4.54 36.93
N SER A 109 26.26 3.71 36.30
CA SER A 109 25.85 2.43 36.92
C SER A 109 25.27 1.45 35.89
N SER A 110 25.79 0.22 35.91
CA SER A 110 25.42 -0.91 35.07
C SER A 110 24.15 -1.66 35.53
N PHE A 111 23.32 -1.03 36.38
CA PHE A 111 22.21 -1.68 37.09
C PHE A 111 20.89 -0.92 36.93
N PHE A 112 19.78 -1.64 36.75
CA PHE A 112 18.44 -1.05 36.65
C PHE A 112 17.79 -0.98 38.02
N ILE A 113 17.21 0.18 38.33
CA ILE A 113 16.30 0.39 39.46
C ILE A 113 15.00 0.97 38.90
N SER A 114 13.87 0.33 39.17
CA SER A 114 12.57 0.79 38.71
C SER A 114 12.21 2.15 39.30
N THR A 115 11.46 2.98 38.57
CA THR A 115 10.76 4.14 39.15
C THR A 115 9.67 3.70 40.14
N ASP A 116 9.19 4.61 41.00
CA ASP A 116 8.04 4.38 41.88
C ASP A 116 6.81 3.84 41.15
N LYS A 117 6.52 4.43 39.98
CA LYS A 117 5.39 4.04 39.15
C LYS A 117 5.57 2.62 38.62
N GLN A 118 6.75 2.29 38.08
CA GLN A 118 7.03 0.93 37.59
C GLN A 118 7.02 -0.10 38.71
N ALA A 119 7.53 0.25 39.89
CA ALA A 119 7.44 -0.63 41.06
C ALA A 119 5.97 -0.97 41.34
N LYS A 120 5.06 0.02 41.37
CA LYS A 120 3.63 -0.18 41.70
C LYS A 120 2.82 -0.85 40.59
N GLU A 121 3.00 -0.42 39.34
CA GLU A 121 2.14 -0.81 38.22
C GLU A 121 2.70 -1.97 37.39
N THR A 122 4.03 -2.15 37.37
CA THR A 122 4.70 -3.16 36.54
C THR A 122 5.19 -4.34 37.36
N PHE A 123 5.94 -4.10 38.44
CA PHE A 123 6.59 -5.13 39.25
C PHE A 123 5.85 -5.38 40.57
N ASP A 124 4.69 -6.01 40.50
CA ASP A 124 3.93 -6.43 41.69
C ASP A 124 4.23 -7.91 42.00
N LEU A 125 5.31 -8.16 42.74
CA LEU A 125 5.76 -9.52 43.06
C LEU A 125 4.93 -10.19 44.16
N SER A 126 3.87 -9.52 44.67
CA SER A 126 2.89 -10.12 45.58
C SER A 126 1.82 -10.94 44.84
N LYS A 127 1.70 -10.76 43.52
CA LYS A 127 0.77 -11.48 42.63
C LYS A 127 1.50 -12.56 41.84
N ASP A 128 0.76 -13.24 40.96
CA ASP A 128 1.33 -14.18 40.01
C ASP A 128 2.28 -13.46 39.05
N PHE A 129 3.50 -13.96 38.90
CA PHE A 129 4.48 -13.41 37.97
C PHE A 129 5.45 -14.46 37.45
N THR A 130 6.15 -14.12 36.37
CA THR A 130 7.30 -14.89 35.90
C THR A 130 8.47 -13.94 35.65
N THR A 131 9.65 -14.28 36.17
CA THR A 131 10.90 -13.64 35.77
C THR A 131 11.77 -14.63 35.00
N TYR A 132 12.43 -14.15 33.96
CA TYR A 132 13.50 -14.85 33.27
C TYR A 132 14.77 -14.00 33.34
N VAL A 133 15.92 -14.61 33.60
CA VAL A 133 17.23 -13.95 33.62
C VAL A 133 18.28 -14.80 32.91
N LYS A 134 19.03 -14.19 32.00
CA LYS A 134 20.25 -14.76 31.41
C LYS A 134 21.49 -14.09 31.99
N PHE A 135 22.33 -14.87 32.66
CA PHE A 135 23.51 -14.34 33.33
C PHE A 135 24.74 -15.25 33.20
N LYS A 136 25.92 -14.69 33.48
CA LYS A 136 27.21 -15.37 33.60
C LYS A 136 27.99 -14.75 34.75
N THR A 137 28.50 -15.57 35.67
CA THR A 137 29.28 -15.10 36.83
C THR A 137 30.27 -16.17 37.30
N THR A 138 31.29 -15.73 38.05
CA THR A 138 32.23 -16.58 38.82
C THR A 138 32.10 -16.38 40.33
N SER A 139 31.15 -15.56 40.78
CA SER A 139 30.91 -15.19 42.18
C SER A 139 29.42 -15.32 42.53
N ASP A 140 29.13 -15.15 43.82
CA ASP A 140 27.77 -15.08 44.34
C ASP A 140 27.21 -13.65 44.18
N GLY A 141 25.88 -13.46 44.20
CA GLY A 141 25.27 -12.13 44.06
C GLY A 141 23.86 -12.12 43.44
N THR A 142 23.21 -10.96 43.49
CA THR A 142 21.77 -10.82 43.19
C THR A 142 21.40 -10.65 41.72
N LEU A 143 20.62 -11.56 41.15
CA LEU A 143 20.10 -11.41 39.79
C LEU A 143 19.02 -10.31 39.72
N PHE A 144 18.02 -10.38 40.59
CA PHE A 144 17.07 -9.29 40.82
C PHE A 144 16.52 -9.30 42.25
N SER A 145 16.04 -8.15 42.72
CA SER A 145 15.34 -8.04 44.00
C SER A 145 14.16 -7.06 43.97
N GLU A 146 13.16 -7.30 44.81
CA GLU A 146 12.19 -6.34 45.31
C GLU A 146 12.63 -5.92 46.71
N SER A 147 13.33 -4.79 46.80
CA SER A 147 13.91 -4.28 48.05
C SER A 147 14.01 -2.75 48.03
N VAL A 148 14.33 -2.12 49.16
CA VAL A 148 14.48 -0.66 49.24
C VAL A 148 15.95 -0.31 48.94
N PRO A 149 16.25 0.48 47.87
CA PRO A 149 17.63 0.80 47.49
C PRO A 149 18.42 1.41 48.65
N GLY A 150 19.60 0.84 48.94
CA GLY A 150 20.50 1.36 49.99
C GLY A 150 20.01 1.15 51.44
N LYS A 151 19.01 0.31 51.68
CA LYS A 151 18.54 -0.07 53.02
C LYS A 151 18.84 -1.53 53.34
N LYS A 152 18.68 -1.91 54.61
CA LYS A 152 18.79 -3.30 55.08
C LYS A 152 17.65 -4.18 54.57
N TRP A 153 17.86 -5.49 54.56
CA TRP A 153 16.84 -6.47 54.18
C TRP A 153 15.58 -6.31 55.04
N LEU A 154 14.42 -6.52 54.42
CA LEU A 154 13.12 -6.21 55.01
C LEU A 154 12.12 -7.36 54.90
N GLU A 155 11.18 -7.41 55.84
CA GLU A 155 10.11 -8.41 55.84
C GLU A 155 9.34 -8.37 54.52
N ASN A 156 9.06 -9.56 53.97
CA ASN A 156 8.39 -9.76 52.68
C ASN A 156 9.15 -9.25 51.43
N GLY A 157 10.41 -8.79 51.57
CA GLY A 157 11.31 -8.56 50.44
C GLY A 157 11.54 -9.84 49.64
N LYS A 158 11.75 -9.74 48.33
CA LYS A 158 11.89 -10.90 47.43
C LYS A 158 13.18 -10.79 46.65
N VAL A 159 14.02 -11.82 46.66
CA VAL A 159 15.30 -11.79 45.92
C VAL A 159 15.56 -13.12 45.24
N LEU A 160 16.03 -13.07 43.99
CA LEU A 160 16.63 -14.20 43.31
C LEU A 160 18.12 -13.92 43.14
N TYR A 161 18.96 -14.76 43.73
CA TYR A 161 20.41 -14.57 43.79
C TYR A 161 21.17 -15.88 43.73
N VAL A 162 22.48 -15.78 43.53
CA VAL A 162 23.42 -16.90 43.60
C VAL A 162 24.08 -16.87 44.98
N ASP A 163 24.04 -17.99 45.71
CA ASP A 163 24.66 -18.16 47.03
C ASP A 163 25.32 -19.53 47.13
N SER A 164 26.59 -19.56 47.55
CA SER A 164 27.45 -20.74 47.55
C SER A 164 27.45 -21.44 46.17
N GLY A 165 27.35 -20.64 45.10
CA GLY A 165 27.24 -21.05 43.71
C GLY A 165 25.90 -21.64 43.27
N LYS A 166 24.86 -21.71 44.12
CA LYS A 166 23.53 -22.23 43.76
C LYS A 166 22.50 -21.12 43.68
N LEU A 167 21.42 -21.35 42.93
CA LEU A 167 20.31 -20.39 42.88
C LEU A 167 19.46 -20.46 44.14
N VAL A 168 19.18 -19.29 44.69
CA VAL A 168 18.35 -19.10 45.87
C VAL A 168 17.28 -18.05 45.56
N TYR A 169 16.01 -18.42 45.77
CA TYR A 169 14.90 -17.48 45.84
C TYR A 169 14.44 -17.35 47.28
N ASP A 170 14.65 -16.19 47.91
CA ASP A 170 14.26 -15.90 49.29
C ASP A 170 13.09 -14.92 49.34
N ILE A 171 12.18 -15.17 50.29
CA ILE A 171 11.17 -14.22 50.72
C ILE A 171 11.47 -13.90 52.19
N GLY A 172 11.81 -12.64 52.46
CA GLY A 172 12.31 -12.20 53.76
C GLY A 172 11.41 -12.66 54.91
N TRP A 173 12.01 -13.29 55.92
CA TRP A 173 11.36 -13.88 57.11
C TRP A 173 10.34 -15.01 56.85
N LYS A 174 10.09 -15.39 55.58
CA LYS A 174 9.27 -16.55 55.19
C LYS A 174 10.11 -17.77 54.79
N GLY A 175 11.38 -17.55 54.44
CA GLY A 175 12.37 -18.57 54.12
C GLY A 175 12.80 -18.54 52.65
N GLN A 176 13.38 -19.63 52.16
CA GLN A 176 13.94 -19.70 50.79
C GLN A 176 13.63 -21.01 50.04
N ILE A 177 13.87 -20.98 48.73
CA ILE A 177 13.98 -22.12 47.82
C ILE A 177 15.40 -22.11 47.24
N THR A 178 16.12 -23.22 47.40
CA THR A 178 17.49 -23.38 46.89
C THR A 178 17.58 -24.64 46.04
N GLY A 179 18.26 -24.60 44.89
CA GLY A 179 18.39 -25.78 44.05
C GLY A 179 19.34 -25.64 42.87
N GLY A 180 19.52 -26.76 42.14
CA GLY A 180 20.32 -26.81 40.92
C GLY A 180 21.81 -27.11 41.13
N LYS A 181 22.52 -27.19 39.98
CA LYS A 181 23.99 -27.30 39.91
C LYS A 181 24.65 -25.95 40.26
N LYS A 182 25.98 -25.95 40.43
CA LYS A 182 26.72 -24.68 40.54
C LYS A 182 26.57 -23.87 39.24
N VAL A 183 26.27 -22.57 39.38
CA VAL A 183 26.04 -21.61 38.29
C VAL A 183 27.06 -20.47 38.26
N ASN A 184 27.97 -20.42 39.22
CA ASN A 184 29.09 -19.49 39.26
C ASN A 184 30.35 -20.07 38.58
N ASP A 185 30.17 -20.77 37.46
CA ASP A 185 31.23 -21.49 36.74
C ASP A 185 31.81 -20.69 35.56
N GLY A 186 31.45 -19.41 35.42
CA GLY A 186 31.86 -18.56 34.31
C GLY A 186 31.18 -18.86 32.98
N LYS A 187 30.11 -19.68 32.95
CA LYS A 187 29.29 -19.95 31.76
C LYS A 187 27.95 -19.23 31.82
N TRP A 188 27.27 -19.18 30.68
CA TRP A 188 25.93 -18.61 30.57
C TRP A 188 24.90 -19.59 31.12
N HIS A 189 24.05 -19.08 32.01
CA HIS A 189 22.90 -19.78 32.56
C HIS A 189 21.61 -19.01 32.29
N GLU A 190 20.53 -19.75 32.11
CA GLU A 190 19.18 -19.23 31.92
C GLU A 190 18.30 -19.69 33.07
N VAL A 191 17.68 -18.74 33.77
CA VAL A 191 16.87 -19.01 34.96
C VAL A 191 15.50 -18.42 34.78
N ALA A 192 14.48 -19.19 35.15
CA ALA A 192 13.12 -18.68 35.29
C ALA A 192 12.57 -18.98 36.68
N LEU A 193 11.99 -17.95 37.32
CA LEU A 193 11.19 -18.09 38.52
C LEU A 193 9.74 -17.81 38.16
N VAL A 194 8.87 -18.77 38.46
CA VAL A 194 7.43 -18.68 38.18
C VAL A 194 6.68 -18.74 39.49
N THR A 195 5.88 -17.73 39.77
CA THR A 195 4.96 -17.68 40.91
C THR A 195 3.53 -17.69 40.38
N GLY A 196 2.72 -18.63 40.87
CA GLY A 196 1.36 -18.83 40.38
C GLY A 196 0.48 -19.48 41.44
N SER A 197 -0.67 -18.89 41.73
CA SER A 197 -1.62 -19.40 42.73
C SER A 197 -0.96 -19.67 44.09
N GLY A 198 -0.04 -18.78 44.49
CA GLY A 198 0.70 -18.87 45.74
C GLY A 198 1.86 -19.88 45.76
N ASN A 199 2.15 -20.59 44.67
CA ASN A 199 3.27 -21.53 44.57
C ASN A 199 4.44 -20.93 43.80
N ALA A 200 5.68 -21.25 44.17
CA ALA A 200 6.88 -20.80 43.47
C ALA A 200 7.66 -22.00 42.89
N LYS A 201 8.04 -21.90 41.61
CA LYS A 201 8.83 -22.89 40.87
C LYS A 201 10.08 -22.22 40.29
N LEU A 202 11.23 -22.87 40.44
CA LEU A 202 12.51 -22.39 39.95
C LEU A 202 13.07 -23.32 38.87
N PHE A 203 13.37 -22.76 37.71
CA PHE A 203 13.91 -23.47 36.55
C PHE A 203 15.31 -22.95 36.23
N LEU A 204 16.22 -23.87 35.90
CA LEU A 204 17.58 -23.58 35.46
C LEU A 204 17.90 -24.39 34.20
N ASP A 205 18.36 -23.72 33.15
CA ASP A 205 18.79 -24.31 31.87
C ASP A 205 17.79 -25.35 31.33
N GLY A 206 16.49 -25.02 31.36
CA GLY A 206 15.42 -25.84 30.79
C GLY A 206 14.82 -26.86 31.76
N LYS A 207 15.30 -26.97 33.00
CA LYS A 207 14.86 -27.98 33.97
C LYS A 207 14.31 -27.35 35.25
N LEU A 208 13.19 -27.88 35.75
CA LEU A 208 12.69 -27.55 37.08
C LEU A 208 13.70 -28.06 38.12
N ILE A 209 14.27 -27.16 38.91
CA ILE A 209 15.30 -27.51 39.91
C ILE A 209 14.75 -27.53 41.34
N ASN A 210 13.70 -26.76 41.63
CA ASN A 210 12.99 -26.83 42.91
C ASN A 210 11.62 -26.13 42.83
N SER A 211 10.73 -26.43 43.76
CA SER A 211 9.43 -25.77 43.90
C SER A 211 8.95 -25.80 45.34
N LYS A 212 8.16 -24.81 45.76
CA LYS A 212 7.56 -24.76 47.10
C LYS A 212 6.13 -24.25 47.02
N ASN A 213 5.22 -24.98 47.64
CA ASN A 213 3.81 -24.62 47.68
C ASN A 213 3.54 -23.55 48.75
N ASN A 214 2.52 -22.71 48.55
CA ASN A 214 2.14 -21.63 49.46
C ASN A 214 3.29 -20.66 49.83
N PHE A 215 4.19 -20.44 48.88
CA PHE A 215 5.41 -19.68 49.01
C PHE A 215 5.37 -18.35 48.22
N SER A 216 4.50 -17.46 48.69
CA SER A 216 4.33 -16.07 48.24
C SER A 216 4.16 -15.15 49.46
N ALA A 217 4.31 -13.84 49.32
CA ALA A 217 4.07 -12.89 50.42
C ALA A 217 3.51 -11.58 49.88
N GLU A 218 2.84 -10.82 50.76
CA GLU A 218 2.38 -9.47 50.44
C GLU A 218 3.54 -8.56 50.01
N ARG A 219 3.19 -7.41 49.45
CA ARG A 219 4.18 -6.45 49.00
C ARG A 219 4.81 -5.74 50.20
N ALA A 220 6.14 -5.73 50.25
CA ALA A 220 6.85 -4.94 51.25
C ALA A 220 6.78 -3.44 50.94
N ASN A 221 6.72 -2.59 51.98
CA ASN A 221 6.55 -1.15 51.81
C ASN A 221 7.78 -0.49 51.16
N GLU A 222 7.52 0.50 50.30
CA GLU A 222 8.54 1.37 49.67
C GLU A 222 9.57 0.67 48.77
N THR A 223 9.38 -0.60 48.42
CA THR A 223 10.33 -1.36 47.59
C THR A 223 10.44 -0.85 46.15
N ARG A 224 11.59 -1.14 45.53
CA ARG A 224 11.85 -1.01 44.10
C ARG A 224 12.27 -2.37 43.52
N PHE A 225 12.00 -2.56 42.23
CA PHE A 225 12.56 -3.67 41.49
C PHE A 225 13.97 -3.30 41.03
N GLN A 226 14.96 -4.10 41.39
CA GLN A 226 16.38 -3.88 41.12
C GLN A 226 16.97 -5.06 40.35
N ILE A 227 17.81 -4.80 39.35
CA ILE A 227 18.54 -5.83 38.59
C ILE A 227 20.02 -5.73 38.97
N GLY A 228 20.62 -6.83 39.38
CA GLY A 228 22.03 -6.87 39.79
C GLY A 228 22.33 -6.26 41.16
N LYS A 229 21.31 -5.85 41.93
CA LYS A 229 21.46 -5.22 43.25
C LYS A 229 20.42 -5.70 44.25
N CYS A 230 20.78 -5.63 45.53
CA CYS A 230 19.90 -5.94 46.67
C CYS A 230 20.05 -4.94 47.82
N SER A 231 19.57 -5.30 49.00
CA SER A 231 19.80 -4.56 50.24
C SER A 231 21.27 -4.56 50.65
N THR A 232 21.65 -3.62 51.50
CA THR A 232 23.04 -3.39 51.91
C THR A 232 23.68 -4.54 52.69
N ASP A 233 22.88 -5.46 53.23
CA ASP A 233 23.31 -6.53 54.15
C ASP A 233 22.80 -7.93 53.76
N PHE A 234 22.17 -8.11 52.59
CA PHE A 234 21.63 -9.41 52.16
C PHE A 234 21.65 -9.56 50.63
N GLY A 235 21.91 -10.77 50.13
CA GLY A 235 21.93 -11.11 48.70
C GLY A 235 23.14 -10.61 47.89
N GLY A 236 23.76 -9.49 48.30
CA GLY A 236 24.95 -8.91 47.65
C GLY A 236 24.69 -8.36 46.23
N ASP A 237 25.53 -7.43 45.78
CA ASP A 237 25.49 -6.93 44.41
C ASP A 237 26.03 -8.00 43.44
N PHE A 238 25.52 -8.04 42.22
CA PHE A 238 25.93 -9.04 41.23
C PHE A 238 27.22 -8.64 40.54
N GLU A 239 28.18 -9.56 40.59
CA GLU A 239 29.44 -9.45 39.86
C GLU A 239 29.43 -10.44 38.69
N GLY A 240 29.41 -9.93 37.47
CA GLY A 240 29.29 -10.73 36.26
C GLY A 240 28.45 -10.01 35.21
N GLU A 241 27.93 -10.75 34.26
CA GLU A 241 27.11 -10.21 33.17
C GLU A 241 25.67 -10.69 33.30
N ILE A 242 24.70 -9.76 33.35
CA ILE A 242 23.27 -10.03 33.12
C ILE A 242 22.93 -9.39 31.77
N THR A 243 22.55 -10.19 30.78
CA THR A 243 22.33 -9.69 29.41
C THR A 243 20.87 -9.58 29.03
N ASN A 244 19.99 -10.26 29.75
CA ASN A 244 18.57 -10.25 29.47
C ASN A 244 17.79 -10.57 30.75
N LEU A 245 16.90 -9.66 31.14
CA LEU A 245 15.90 -9.91 32.18
C LEU A 245 14.52 -9.59 31.64
N ARG A 246 13.61 -10.55 31.74
CA ARG A 246 12.21 -10.41 31.33
C ARG A 246 11.28 -10.64 32.50
N TYR A 247 10.17 -9.93 32.52
CA TYR A 247 9.13 -10.05 33.53
C TYR A 247 7.75 -10.12 32.86
N TRP A 248 6.91 -11.03 33.35
CA TRP A 248 5.49 -11.15 33.01
C TRP A 248 4.65 -11.02 34.28
N LYS A 249 3.52 -10.31 34.21
CA LYS A 249 2.52 -10.15 35.29
C LYS A 249 1.63 -11.38 35.48
N ARG A 250 2.07 -12.54 34.99
CA ARG A 250 1.37 -13.82 35.08
C ARG A 250 2.36 -14.97 35.24
N ALA A 251 1.87 -16.07 35.79
CA ALA A 251 2.57 -17.35 35.71
C ALA A 251 2.57 -17.85 34.25
N LEU A 252 3.75 -18.14 33.70
CA LEU A 252 3.87 -18.88 32.45
C LEU A 252 3.57 -20.36 32.70
N ASP A 253 2.99 -21.06 31.72
CA ASP A 253 2.78 -22.51 31.81
C ASP A 253 4.08 -23.31 31.55
N ASP A 254 4.07 -24.61 31.83
CA ASP A 254 5.27 -25.46 31.72
C ASP A 254 5.82 -25.54 30.27
N ASN A 255 4.99 -25.33 29.23
CA ASN A 255 5.45 -25.30 27.84
C ASN A 255 6.11 -23.95 27.50
N GLU A 256 5.50 -22.84 27.94
CA GLU A 256 6.07 -21.50 27.80
C GLU A 256 7.39 -21.36 28.57
N ILE A 257 7.50 -21.94 29.76
CA ILE A 257 8.74 -21.95 30.55
C ILE A 257 9.82 -22.77 29.86
N LYS A 258 9.47 -23.94 29.31
CA LYS A 258 10.42 -24.75 28.52
C LYS A 258 10.97 -23.94 27.35
N LEU A 259 10.16 -23.16 26.65
CA LEU A 259 10.62 -22.25 25.60
C LEU A 259 11.50 -21.13 26.18
N ALA A 260 11.11 -20.55 27.31
CA ALA A 260 11.83 -19.46 27.97
C ALA A 260 13.28 -19.83 28.34
N VAL A 261 13.49 -21.00 28.97
CA VAL A 261 14.80 -21.43 29.49
C VAL A 261 15.52 -22.47 28.61
N SER A 262 15.18 -22.58 27.32
CA SER A 262 15.84 -23.48 26.35
C SER A 262 16.58 -22.75 25.23
N LYS A 263 17.11 -21.55 25.50
CA LYS A 263 17.72 -20.65 24.48
C LYS A 263 16.74 -20.17 23.40
N ARG A 264 15.43 -20.40 23.60
CA ARG A 264 14.33 -20.02 22.70
C ARG A 264 13.45 -18.93 23.33
N ILE A 265 14.02 -18.12 24.24
CA ILE A 265 13.30 -17.05 24.95
C ILE A 265 12.65 -16.04 23.99
N ASP A 266 13.22 -15.81 22.81
CA ASP A 266 12.63 -14.92 21.79
C ASP A 266 11.37 -15.48 21.13
N GLU A 267 11.06 -16.77 21.33
CA GLU A 267 9.83 -17.44 20.87
C GLU A 267 8.71 -17.41 21.93
N THR A 268 9.00 -16.88 23.13
CA THR A 268 7.97 -16.71 24.16
C THR A 268 7.07 -15.52 23.87
N ASN A 269 5.83 -15.56 24.37
CA ASN A 269 4.89 -14.45 24.30
C ASN A 269 5.50 -13.16 24.86
N THR A 270 5.05 -12.01 24.34
CA THR A 270 5.62 -10.69 24.68
C THR A 270 5.67 -10.45 26.20
N PRO A 271 6.84 -10.16 26.80
CA PRO A 271 6.95 -9.82 28.22
C PRO A 271 6.39 -8.43 28.52
N ASP A 272 5.85 -8.24 29.72
CA ASP A 272 5.41 -6.94 30.23
C ASP A 272 6.60 -5.97 30.45
N PHE A 273 7.79 -6.52 30.69
CA PHE A 273 9.04 -5.76 30.77
C PHE A 273 10.23 -6.59 30.26
N ASN A 274 11.10 -5.95 29.47
CA ASN A 274 12.27 -6.58 28.87
C ASN A 274 13.48 -5.64 28.97
N TRP A 275 14.45 -6.03 29.79
CA TRP A 275 15.69 -5.30 29.99
C TRP A 275 16.87 -6.06 29.39
N LYS A 276 17.70 -5.36 28.62
CA LYS A 276 18.97 -5.87 28.08
C LYS A 276 20.09 -4.93 28.49
N SER A 277 21.23 -5.46 28.93
CA SER A 277 22.37 -4.63 29.32
C SER A 277 22.92 -3.86 28.12
N LYS A 278 23.42 -2.65 28.38
CA LYS A 278 24.20 -1.87 27.41
C LYS A 278 25.67 -2.31 27.52
N ASN A 279 26.25 -2.82 26.44
CA ASN A 279 27.67 -3.20 26.38
C ASN A 279 28.55 -1.96 26.60
N ILE A 280 29.52 -2.06 27.53
CA ILE A 280 30.56 -1.06 27.80
C ILE A 280 31.72 -1.30 26.82
N GLU A 281 32.15 -0.24 26.13
CA GLU A 281 33.34 -0.19 25.28
C GLU A 281 34.64 -0.15 26.11
N LEU A 282 35.65 -0.87 25.64
CA LEU A 282 37.04 -0.76 26.09
C LEU A 282 37.68 0.51 25.52
N LYS A 283 38.41 1.23 26.38
CA LYS A 283 39.15 2.47 26.04
C LYS A 283 40.20 2.23 24.94
N SER A 284 40.25 3.13 23.96
CA SER A 284 41.39 3.34 23.07
C SER A 284 41.92 4.76 23.25
N THR A 285 43.23 4.86 23.48
CA THR A 285 44.01 6.09 23.61
C THR A 285 44.49 6.62 22.24
N THR A 286 44.81 7.91 22.26
CA THR A 286 45.51 8.74 21.25
C THR A 286 44.74 9.19 20.01
N ALA A 287 44.43 10.48 20.01
CA ALA A 287 43.92 11.25 18.89
C ALA A 287 45.03 11.54 17.87
N SER A 288 44.76 11.27 16.59
CA SER A 288 45.49 11.85 15.46
C SER A 288 44.53 12.68 14.60
N LYS A 289 45.07 13.77 14.03
CA LYS A 289 44.38 14.81 13.24
C LYS A 289 43.49 14.21 12.14
N TRP A 290 42.23 14.66 12.08
CA TRP A 290 41.22 14.20 11.13
C TRP A 290 41.35 14.90 9.77
N ILE A 291 41.43 14.10 8.71
CA ILE A 291 41.07 14.44 7.33
C ILE A 291 39.54 14.27 7.22
N GLU A 292 38.85 15.10 6.43
CA GLU A 292 37.40 14.94 6.20
C GLU A 292 37.04 13.53 5.71
N PRO A 293 35.94 12.92 6.20
CA PRO A 293 35.60 11.56 5.84
C PRO A 293 35.11 11.46 4.38
N ILE A 294 35.79 10.64 3.58
CA ILE A 294 35.36 10.32 2.21
C ILE A 294 34.08 9.45 2.29
N ILE A 295 33.01 9.89 1.62
CA ILE A 295 31.75 9.13 1.50
C ILE A 295 31.65 8.55 0.10
N ILE A 296 31.47 7.24 0.01
CA ILE A 296 31.26 6.49 -1.25
C ILE A 296 29.89 5.81 -1.16
N ASP A 297 28.98 6.11 -2.08
CA ASP A 297 27.61 5.55 -2.13
C ASP A 297 26.80 5.68 -0.81
N GLY A 298 27.02 6.76 -0.06
CA GLY A 298 26.36 6.99 1.24
C GLY A 298 27.00 6.26 2.42
N TYR A 299 28.13 5.59 2.22
CA TYR A 299 28.91 4.92 3.26
C TYR A 299 30.25 5.62 3.49
N LEU A 300 30.69 5.67 4.74
CA LEU A 300 31.98 6.23 5.13
C LEU A 300 33.10 5.27 4.72
N ALA A 301 33.94 5.70 3.80
CA ALA A 301 35.12 4.95 3.38
C ALA A 301 36.22 5.03 4.46
N LYS A 302 36.89 3.90 4.71
CA LYS A 302 37.93 3.79 5.72
C LYS A 302 39.14 3.06 5.16
N GLU A 303 40.32 3.43 5.62
CA GLU A 303 41.54 2.66 5.40
C GLU A 303 41.45 1.31 6.12
N VAL A 304 41.82 0.24 5.42
CA VAL A 304 41.74 -1.15 5.90
C VAL A 304 43.14 -1.72 6.07
N ILE A 305 43.43 -2.32 7.22
CA ILE A 305 44.75 -2.87 7.57
C ILE A 305 44.58 -4.27 8.17
N ILE A 306 45.44 -5.21 7.78
CA ILE A 306 45.61 -6.53 8.41
C ILE A 306 47.05 -6.62 8.90
N ARG A 307 47.30 -7.00 10.15
CA ARG A 307 48.63 -7.14 10.75
C ARG A 307 48.73 -8.44 11.51
N SER A 308 49.86 -9.12 11.43
CA SER A 308 50.18 -10.21 12.34
C SER A 308 50.96 -9.70 13.56
N SER A 309 50.88 -10.44 14.67
CA SER A 309 51.68 -10.21 15.88
C SER A 309 53.09 -10.80 15.80
N SER A 310 53.40 -11.58 14.76
CA SER A 310 54.69 -12.25 14.60
C SER A 310 55.02 -12.57 13.13
N GLU A 311 56.31 -12.75 12.86
CA GLU A 311 56.84 -13.06 11.52
C GLU A 311 56.49 -14.47 11.04
N GLY A 312 56.12 -15.39 11.94
CA GLY A 312 55.67 -16.74 11.60
C GLY A 312 54.25 -16.80 11.01
N ILE A 313 53.54 -15.67 10.90
CA ILE A 313 52.17 -15.60 10.35
C ILE A 313 52.18 -14.86 9.02
N ASN A 314 51.96 -15.60 7.93
CA ASN A 314 51.90 -15.06 6.58
C ASN A 314 50.46 -14.83 6.13
N ILE A 315 50.16 -13.65 5.57
CA ILE A 315 48.87 -13.30 4.96
C ILE A 315 49.05 -13.18 3.45
N SER A 316 48.16 -13.78 2.67
CA SER A 316 48.23 -13.80 1.20
C SER A 316 46.83 -13.78 0.58
N ASN A 317 46.74 -13.58 -0.75
CA ASN A 317 45.48 -13.65 -1.51
C ASN A 317 44.35 -12.77 -0.94
N VAL A 318 44.63 -11.51 -0.64
CA VAL A 318 43.61 -10.54 -0.19
C VAL A 318 42.70 -10.15 -1.37
N ILE A 319 41.43 -10.49 -1.28
CA ILE A 319 40.38 -10.21 -2.28
C ILE A 319 39.32 -9.35 -1.62
N ILE A 320 38.93 -8.26 -2.27
CA ILE A 320 37.89 -7.34 -1.77
C ILE A 320 36.71 -7.35 -2.74
N SER A 321 35.51 -7.40 -2.18
CA SER A 321 34.25 -7.50 -2.90
C SER A 321 33.21 -6.59 -2.25
N LYS A 322 32.14 -6.27 -2.99
CA LYS A 322 31.02 -5.51 -2.45
C LYS A 322 30.25 -6.36 -1.44
N LEU A 323 29.89 -5.76 -0.31
CA LEU A 323 29.06 -6.42 0.69
C LEU A 323 27.62 -6.62 0.15
N GLY A 324 27.05 -7.81 0.35
CA GLY A 324 25.67 -8.16 -0.01
C GLY A 324 24.63 -7.47 0.88
N ASP A 325 23.39 -7.38 0.39
CA ASP A 325 22.25 -6.85 1.16
C ASP A 325 21.79 -7.79 2.29
N ALA A 326 22.22 -9.04 2.24
CA ALA A 326 22.11 -10.05 3.29
C ALA A 326 23.28 -11.06 3.19
N ASP A 327 23.42 -11.93 4.19
CA ASP A 327 24.27 -13.11 4.13
C ASP A 327 23.56 -14.21 3.33
N HIS A 328 23.56 -14.07 1.99
CA HIS A 328 22.84 -14.98 1.09
C HIS A 328 23.36 -16.40 1.19
N LEU A 329 24.68 -16.56 1.39
CA LEU A 329 25.31 -17.85 1.64
C LEU A 329 24.64 -18.53 2.84
N LYS A 330 24.57 -17.85 4.00
CA LYS A 330 23.95 -18.41 5.21
C LYS A 330 22.46 -18.72 5.04
N ILE A 331 21.72 -17.91 4.27
CA ILE A 331 20.30 -18.17 3.98
C ILE A 331 20.12 -19.47 3.19
N VAL A 332 20.87 -19.61 2.08
CA VAL A 332 20.73 -20.73 1.16
C VAL A 332 21.29 -22.02 1.74
N SER A 333 22.38 -21.96 2.52
CA SER A 333 22.92 -23.12 3.25
C SER A 333 21.95 -23.71 4.27
N ASN A 334 20.96 -22.93 4.72
CA ASN A 334 19.95 -23.37 5.68
C ASN A 334 18.60 -23.73 5.04
N TRP A 335 18.55 -23.92 3.72
CA TRP A 335 17.34 -24.41 3.06
C TRP A 335 16.95 -25.81 3.55
N ASP A 336 15.71 -25.93 4.00
CA ASP A 336 15.11 -27.12 4.55
C ASP A 336 13.65 -27.26 4.10
N HIS A 337 12.89 -28.16 4.73
CA HIS A 337 11.46 -28.30 4.46
C HIS A 337 10.65 -27.08 4.92
N ASN A 338 11.07 -26.40 5.99
CA ASN A 338 10.36 -25.22 6.49
C ASN A 338 10.49 -24.02 5.54
N SER A 339 11.68 -23.81 4.94
CA SER A 339 11.86 -22.78 3.91
C SER A 339 11.05 -23.08 2.66
N LEU A 340 10.90 -24.35 2.29
CA LEU A 340 10.05 -24.78 1.19
C LEU A 340 8.57 -24.44 1.45
N ASP A 341 8.06 -24.74 2.64
CA ASP A 341 6.69 -24.44 3.05
C ASP A 341 6.40 -22.93 3.11
N ARG A 342 7.34 -22.14 3.64
CA ARG A 342 7.23 -20.68 3.62
C ARG A 342 7.18 -20.16 2.18
N GLY A 343 8.02 -20.69 1.30
CA GLY A 343 8.02 -20.39 -0.12
C GLY A 343 6.69 -20.71 -0.80
N ALA A 344 6.09 -21.86 -0.48
CA ALA A 344 4.79 -22.27 -1.00
C ALA A 344 3.68 -21.28 -0.63
N ARG A 345 3.64 -20.84 0.63
CA ARG A 345 2.65 -19.85 1.10
C ARG A 345 2.78 -18.52 0.36
N ILE A 346 4.02 -18.05 0.18
CA ILE A 346 4.31 -16.82 -0.56
C ILE A 346 3.88 -16.96 -2.02
N TYR A 347 4.24 -18.06 -2.68
CA TYR A 347 3.89 -18.29 -4.08
C TYR A 347 2.39 -18.29 -4.29
N ASN A 348 1.66 -19.07 -3.48
CA ASN A 348 0.21 -19.20 -3.59
C ASN A 348 -0.55 -17.91 -3.19
N GLY A 349 0.02 -17.09 -2.30
CA GLY A 349 -0.58 -15.81 -1.93
C GLY A 349 -0.37 -14.72 -2.98
N PHE A 350 0.81 -14.66 -3.60
CA PHE A 350 1.24 -13.45 -4.33
C PHE A 350 1.77 -13.70 -5.75
N CYS A 351 2.35 -14.87 -6.04
CA CYS A 351 3.00 -15.13 -7.33
C CYS A 351 2.12 -15.93 -8.30
N ILE A 352 1.28 -16.83 -7.79
CA ILE A 352 0.47 -17.77 -8.56
C ILE A 352 -0.46 -17.06 -9.55
N THR A 353 -1.00 -15.90 -9.18
CA THR A 353 -1.92 -15.14 -10.03
C THR A 353 -1.28 -14.73 -11.35
N CYS A 354 0.01 -14.33 -11.33
CA CYS A 354 0.73 -13.94 -12.53
C CYS A 354 1.31 -15.15 -13.26
N HIS A 355 1.95 -16.06 -12.51
CA HIS A 355 2.78 -17.13 -13.06
C HIS A 355 2.03 -18.45 -13.32
N GLY A 356 0.91 -18.69 -12.64
CA GLY A 356 0.11 -19.91 -12.75
C GLY A 356 0.74 -21.12 -12.07
N THR A 357 0.24 -22.29 -12.40
CA THR A 357 0.84 -23.60 -12.08
C THR A 357 1.00 -24.40 -13.37
N ASP A 358 1.39 -25.65 -13.26
CA ASP A 358 1.35 -26.65 -14.34
C ASP A 358 -0.08 -26.95 -14.82
N LYS A 359 -1.09 -26.77 -13.94
CA LYS A 359 -2.50 -27.06 -14.22
C LYS A 359 -3.34 -25.83 -14.53
N LEU A 360 -2.97 -24.67 -13.99
CA LEU A 360 -3.74 -23.42 -14.12
C LEU A 360 -2.86 -22.33 -14.74
N GLU A 361 -3.27 -21.79 -15.89
CA GLU A 361 -2.55 -20.66 -16.47
C GLU A 361 -2.70 -19.40 -15.62
N GLY A 362 -1.60 -18.70 -15.38
CA GLY A 362 -1.63 -17.40 -14.70
C GLY A 362 -2.21 -16.31 -15.59
N THR A 363 -2.72 -15.26 -14.97
CA THR A 363 -3.43 -14.15 -15.63
C THR A 363 -2.55 -13.25 -16.50
N LEU A 364 -1.22 -13.26 -16.32
CA LEU A 364 -0.27 -12.46 -17.09
C LEU A 364 0.40 -13.34 -18.16
N PRO A 365 0.03 -13.24 -19.45
CA PRO A 365 0.55 -14.14 -20.50
C PRO A 365 2.07 -14.02 -20.72
N THR A 366 2.63 -12.85 -20.40
CA THR A 366 4.06 -12.56 -20.50
C THR A 366 4.85 -13.00 -19.27
N ALA A 367 4.19 -13.40 -18.19
CA ALA A 367 4.86 -13.94 -17.01
C ALA A 367 5.49 -15.29 -17.34
N LEU A 368 6.70 -15.52 -16.81
CA LEU A 368 7.39 -16.78 -17.00
C LEU A 368 6.58 -17.92 -16.39
N ARG A 369 6.22 -18.92 -17.20
CA ARG A 369 5.66 -20.18 -16.73
C ARG A 369 6.79 -21.08 -16.27
N PHE A 370 7.02 -21.20 -14.97
CA PHE A 370 8.23 -21.86 -14.47
C PHE A 370 8.38 -23.33 -14.94
N HIS A 371 7.26 -24.03 -15.10
CA HIS A 371 7.22 -25.42 -15.56
C HIS A 371 7.56 -25.64 -17.06
N LYS A 372 7.65 -24.59 -17.89
CA LYS A 372 7.95 -24.76 -19.34
C LYS A 372 8.71 -23.61 -20.01
N GLY A 373 8.77 -22.45 -19.37
CA GLY A 373 9.35 -21.24 -19.94
C GLY A 373 10.87 -21.16 -19.77
N GLN A 374 11.52 -20.35 -20.59
CA GLN A 374 12.96 -20.08 -20.51
C GLN A 374 13.23 -18.79 -19.73
N PHE A 375 14.16 -18.85 -18.77
CA PHE A 375 14.59 -17.67 -18.02
C PHE A 375 15.39 -16.71 -18.89
N LYS A 376 15.07 -15.41 -18.82
CA LYS A 376 15.70 -14.37 -19.63
C LYS A 376 16.72 -13.51 -18.89
N ASN A 377 16.73 -13.55 -17.56
CA ASN A 377 17.61 -12.74 -16.70
C ASN A 377 18.56 -13.61 -15.87
N GLY A 378 19.05 -14.71 -16.44
CA GLY A 378 19.74 -15.78 -15.72
C GLY A 378 18.77 -16.78 -15.08
N LYS A 379 19.13 -18.07 -15.13
CA LYS A 379 18.32 -19.19 -14.61
C LYS A 379 18.74 -19.65 -13.21
N ASP A 380 19.88 -19.18 -12.72
CA ASP A 380 20.38 -19.56 -11.40
C ASP A 380 19.61 -18.83 -10.27
N PRO A 381 19.59 -19.39 -9.05
CA PRO A 381 18.86 -18.82 -7.92
C PRO A 381 19.20 -17.36 -7.58
N LEU A 382 20.46 -16.94 -7.67
CA LEU A 382 20.89 -15.56 -7.39
C LEU A 382 20.38 -14.58 -8.45
N SER A 383 20.32 -15.00 -9.71
CA SER A 383 19.65 -14.25 -10.78
C SER A 383 18.15 -14.09 -10.55
N MET A 384 17.48 -15.14 -10.03
CA MET A 384 16.08 -15.03 -9.60
C MET A 384 15.92 -14.05 -8.43
N TYR A 385 16.82 -14.09 -7.44
CA TYR A 385 16.84 -13.15 -6.32
C TYR A 385 17.04 -11.71 -6.79
N SER A 386 17.95 -11.48 -7.75
CA SER A 386 18.18 -10.19 -8.39
C SER A 386 16.92 -9.69 -9.09
N THR A 387 16.21 -10.58 -9.79
CA THR A 387 14.93 -10.27 -10.44
C THR A 387 13.85 -9.87 -9.42
N LEU A 388 13.73 -10.59 -8.30
CA LEU A 388 12.81 -10.22 -7.22
C LEU A 388 13.24 -8.92 -6.53
N THR A 389 14.52 -8.59 -6.48
CA THR A 389 15.03 -7.41 -5.75
C THR A 389 14.99 -6.14 -6.59
N LYS A 390 15.36 -6.22 -7.87
CA LYS A 390 15.52 -5.06 -8.77
C LYS A 390 14.41 -4.97 -9.83
N GLY A 391 13.62 -6.03 -9.98
CA GLY A 391 12.70 -6.19 -11.10
C GLY A 391 13.44 -6.56 -12.39
N TYR A 392 12.69 -7.04 -13.37
CA TYR A 392 13.18 -7.31 -14.71
C TYR A 392 12.02 -7.33 -15.71
N ASN A 393 12.13 -6.58 -16.82
CA ASN A 393 11.06 -6.39 -17.80
C ASN A 393 9.73 -5.96 -17.15
N GLN A 394 8.72 -6.82 -17.18
CA GLN A 394 7.41 -6.56 -16.59
C GLN A 394 7.30 -7.06 -15.13
N MET A 395 8.27 -7.85 -14.65
CA MET A 395 8.33 -8.25 -13.25
C MET A 395 8.85 -7.08 -12.41
N VAL A 396 7.99 -6.52 -11.56
CA VAL A 396 8.39 -5.44 -10.65
C VAL A 396 9.25 -6.00 -9.52
N ALA A 397 10.12 -5.16 -8.96
CA ALA A 397 10.81 -5.47 -7.71
C ALA A 397 9.80 -5.77 -6.59
N GLN A 398 10.17 -6.68 -5.69
CA GLN A 398 9.41 -7.15 -4.54
C GLN A 398 10.10 -6.70 -3.23
N PRO A 399 10.17 -5.38 -2.96
CA PRO A 399 10.87 -4.84 -1.78
C PRO A 399 10.15 -5.14 -0.46
N TRP A 400 8.89 -5.58 -0.53
CA TRP A 400 8.12 -6.03 0.64
C TRP A 400 8.60 -7.37 1.19
N MET A 401 9.32 -8.15 0.38
CA MET A 401 9.88 -9.43 0.79
C MET A 401 11.24 -9.19 1.45
N THR A 402 11.45 -9.83 2.60
CA THR A 402 12.80 -9.93 3.17
C THR A 402 13.71 -10.76 2.26
N PRO A 403 15.04 -10.64 2.40
CA PRO A 403 15.98 -11.51 1.70
C PRO A 403 15.66 -13.00 1.89
N GLN A 404 15.33 -13.41 3.12
CA GLN A 404 14.92 -14.79 3.43
C GLN A 404 13.68 -15.21 2.64
N GLN A 405 12.61 -14.40 2.65
CA GLN A 405 11.36 -14.71 1.94
C GLN A 405 11.56 -14.86 0.42
N LYS A 406 12.44 -14.05 -0.17
CA LYS A 406 12.78 -14.16 -1.61
C LYS A 406 13.45 -15.50 -1.88
N TRP A 407 14.39 -15.90 -1.05
CA TRP A 407 15.05 -17.20 -1.18
C TRP A 407 14.09 -18.37 -0.93
N ASP A 408 13.19 -18.28 0.04
CA ASP A 408 12.17 -19.29 0.32
C ASP A 408 11.25 -19.51 -0.91
N VAL A 409 10.72 -18.44 -1.53
CA VAL A 409 9.87 -18.59 -2.73
C VAL A 409 10.67 -19.10 -3.94
N ILE A 410 11.96 -18.75 -4.05
CA ILE A 410 12.85 -19.27 -5.10
C ILE A 410 13.06 -20.77 -4.93
N GLN A 411 13.30 -21.24 -3.70
CA GLN A 411 13.40 -22.67 -3.40
C GLN A 411 12.12 -23.40 -3.82
N TYR A 412 10.95 -22.89 -3.40
CA TYR A 412 9.66 -23.47 -3.78
C TYR A 412 9.46 -23.54 -5.30
N ILE A 413 9.70 -22.44 -6.02
CA ILE A 413 9.56 -22.43 -7.48
C ILE A 413 10.47 -23.48 -8.13
N ARG A 414 11.72 -23.55 -7.68
CA ARG A 414 12.72 -24.47 -8.24
C ARG A 414 12.37 -25.92 -7.98
N GLU A 415 12.06 -26.28 -6.75
CA GLU A 415 11.77 -27.66 -6.37
C GLU A 415 10.41 -28.12 -6.91
N THR A 416 9.39 -27.25 -6.93
CA THR A 416 8.02 -27.63 -7.33
C THR A 416 7.77 -27.56 -8.83
N PHE A 417 8.29 -26.55 -9.54
CA PHE A 417 7.94 -26.34 -10.95
C PHE A 417 9.10 -26.60 -11.91
N ILE A 418 10.36 -26.47 -11.49
CA ILE A 418 11.49 -26.50 -12.44
C ILE A 418 12.18 -27.86 -12.44
N LYS A 419 12.49 -28.42 -11.26
CA LYS A 419 13.33 -29.61 -11.11
C LYS A 419 12.91 -30.79 -11.97
N GLU A 420 11.62 -31.12 -11.94
CA GLU A 420 11.09 -32.26 -12.69
C GLU A 420 10.53 -31.84 -14.07
N GLN A 421 9.85 -30.70 -14.15
CA GLN A 421 9.06 -30.34 -15.34
C GLN A 421 9.83 -29.47 -16.34
N ASN A 422 10.89 -28.79 -15.92
CA ASN A 422 11.73 -27.94 -16.76
C ASN A 422 13.23 -28.08 -16.44
N PRO A 423 13.79 -29.30 -16.49
CA PRO A 423 15.14 -29.59 -16.01
C PRO A 423 16.23 -28.82 -16.75
N SER A 424 16.00 -28.42 -18.01
CA SER A 424 16.95 -27.58 -18.77
C SER A 424 17.22 -26.20 -18.11
N GLN A 425 16.27 -25.72 -17.30
CA GLN A 425 16.35 -24.47 -16.57
C GLN A 425 16.73 -24.66 -15.10
N PHE A 426 16.86 -25.90 -14.62
CA PHE A 426 17.31 -26.17 -13.25
C PHE A 426 18.83 -26.00 -13.15
N VAL A 427 19.28 -25.32 -12.09
CA VAL A 427 20.70 -25.17 -11.74
C VAL A 427 20.87 -25.77 -10.35
N GLU A 428 21.79 -26.71 -10.18
CA GLU A 428 22.07 -27.34 -8.90
C GLU A 428 22.71 -26.35 -7.92
N VAL A 429 22.35 -26.45 -6.63
CA VAL A 429 22.88 -25.60 -5.56
C VAL A 429 23.77 -26.48 -4.70
N ASP A 430 24.98 -26.72 -5.18
CA ASP A 430 26.02 -27.46 -4.49
C ASP A 430 26.90 -26.53 -3.63
N GLU A 431 27.84 -27.10 -2.87
CA GLU A 431 28.77 -26.30 -2.06
C GLU A 431 29.57 -25.30 -2.90
N LYS A 432 29.90 -25.65 -4.16
CA LYS A 432 30.62 -24.78 -5.08
C LYS A 432 29.79 -23.54 -5.41
N TYR A 433 28.49 -23.68 -5.71
CA TYR A 433 27.58 -22.56 -5.96
C TYR A 433 27.34 -21.72 -4.70
N ILE A 434 27.09 -22.36 -3.56
CA ILE A 434 26.88 -21.68 -2.27
C ILE A 434 28.06 -20.76 -1.94
N ASN A 435 29.29 -21.21 -2.19
CA ASN A 435 30.51 -20.43 -1.99
C ASN A 435 30.67 -19.23 -2.95
N THR A 436 29.83 -19.11 -3.98
CA THR A 436 29.79 -17.91 -4.87
C THR A 436 28.79 -16.85 -4.40
N LEU A 437 27.92 -17.17 -3.44
CA LEU A 437 26.87 -16.26 -3.00
C LEU A 437 27.45 -15.07 -2.21
N PRO A 438 26.92 -13.84 -2.40
CA PRO A 438 27.41 -12.68 -1.66
C PRO A 438 27.27 -12.85 -0.14
N ARG A 439 28.30 -12.47 0.59
CA ARG A 439 28.31 -12.37 2.06
C ARG A 439 27.69 -11.04 2.49
N GLY A 440 27.00 -11.06 3.62
CA GLY A 440 26.47 -9.87 4.31
C GLY A 440 26.77 -9.95 5.80
N LEU A 441 26.54 -8.85 6.52
CA LEU A 441 26.77 -8.82 7.97
C LEU A 441 25.73 -9.66 8.73
N ASP A 442 24.49 -9.63 8.27
CA ASP A 442 23.34 -10.33 8.85
C ASP A 442 22.46 -10.90 7.73
N LEU A 443 21.39 -11.61 8.07
CA LEU A 443 20.44 -12.19 7.11
C LEU A 443 19.59 -11.10 6.38
N GLY A 444 19.89 -9.81 6.57
CA GLY A 444 19.06 -8.69 6.20
C GLY A 444 17.86 -8.53 7.16
N PRO A 445 16.90 -7.64 6.85
CA PRO A 445 15.70 -7.47 7.66
C PRO A 445 14.97 -8.80 7.86
N GLN A 446 14.82 -9.25 9.11
CA GLN A 446 14.16 -10.54 9.43
C GLN A 446 12.68 -10.39 9.80
N ASN A 447 12.24 -9.17 10.09
CA ASN A 447 10.84 -8.85 10.33
C ASN A 447 10.27 -8.22 9.06
N PRO A 448 9.69 -9.00 8.13
CA PRO A 448 8.78 -8.39 7.18
C PRO A 448 7.65 -7.73 7.96
N THR A 449 7.11 -6.63 7.45
CA THR A 449 5.71 -6.32 7.73
C THR A 449 4.91 -7.51 7.19
N ILE A 450 4.59 -8.49 8.04
CA ILE A 450 3.67 -9.55 7.66
C ILE A 450 2.35 -8.83 7.34
N PHE A 451 1.98 -8.77 6.06
CA PHE A 451 0.59 -8.50 5.71
C PHE A 451 -0.27 -9.52 6.45
N GLY A 452 -0.98 -9.09 7.49
CA GLY A 452 -1.91 -9.94 8.26
C GLY A 452 -1.51 -10.34 9.69
N ALA A 453 -0.40 -9.87 10.26
CA ALA A 453 -0.19 -10.01 11.72
C ALA A 453 -1.12 -9.04 12.51
N GLU A 454 -1.47 -7.93 11.88
CA GLU A 454 -2.56 -7.06 12.31
C GLU A 454 -3.77 -7.23 11.39
N GLU A 455 -4.97 -7.00 11.92
CA GLU A 455 -6.19 -6.95 11.11
C GLU A 455 -5.97 -5.98 9.91
N PRO A 456 -6.22 -6.40 8.65
CA PRO A 456 -6.00 -5.56 7.49
C PRO A 456 -6.73 -4.22 7.55
N LYS A 457 -6.15 -3.16 6.98
CA LYS A 457 -6.71 -1.78 7.01
C LYS A 457 -8.17 -1.72 6.57
N TRP A 458 -8.54 -2.46 5.52
CA TRP A 458 -9.92 -2.50 5.02
C TRP A 458 -10.91 -3.21 5.95
N LYS A 459 -10.47 -4.08 6.86
CA LYS A 459 -11.32 -4.70 7.89
C LYS A 459 -11.42 -3.82 9.15
N LYS A 460 -10.39 -3.04 9.45
CA LYS A 460 -10.38 -2.06 10.55
C LYS A 460 -11.20 -0.80 10.25
N MET A 461 -11.29 -0.42 8.97
CA MET A 461 -11.98 0.79 8.51
C MET A 461 -13.47 0.78 8.88
N ASP A 462 -13.93 1.88 9.47
CA ASP A 462 -15.35 2.16 9.68
C ASP A 462 -15.91 2.73 8.36
N TYR A 463 -16.74 2.01 7.62
CA TYR A 463 -17.36 2.50 6.38
C TYR A 463 -18.67 3.28 6.61
N GLY A 464 -19.01 3.57 7.86
CA GLY A 464 -20.32 4.07 8.27
C GLY A 464 -21.41 3.00 8.22
N PRO A 465 -22.70 3.38 8.37
CA PRO A 465 -23.81 2.44 8.46
C PRO A 465 -24.20 1.82 7.10
N VAL A 466 -23.74 2.40 5.99
CA VAL A 466 -24.08 1.98 4.62
C VAL A 466 -22.80 1.84 3.79
N GLN A 467 -22.73 0.81 2.96
CA GLN A 467 -21.68 0.66 1.96
C GLN A 467 -22.27 0.32 0.59
N PHE A 468 -21.92 1.11 -0.42
CA PHE A 468 -22.23 0.88 -1.81
C PHE A 468 -21.13 0.02 -2.44
N TRP A 469 -21.47 -1.16 -2.95
CA TRP A 469 -20.49 -2.07 -3.56
C TRP A 469 -21.13 -3.14 -4.44
N THR A 470 -20.35 -3.80 -5.29
CA THR A 470 -20.77 -5.01 -5.99
C THR A 470 -20.58 -6.22 -5.07
N ILE A 471 -21.67 -6.86 -4.65
CA ILE A 471 -21.65 -7.95 -3.66
C ILE A 471 -22.36 -9.18 -4.20
N GLN A 472 -21.67 -10.31 -4.21
CA GLN A 472 -22.28 -11.60 -4.53
C GLN A 472 -23.02 -12.19 -3.32
N VAL A 473 -24.28 -12.56 -3.53
CA VAL A 473 -25.15 -13.21 -2.53
C VAL A 473 -25.01 -14.73 -2.56
N SER A 474 -25.01 -15.30 -3.76
CA SER A 474 -24.84 -16.73 -4.05
C SER A 474 -24.32 -16.89 -5.49
N PRO A 475 -23.80 -18.06 -5.92
CA PRO A 475 -23.31 -18.24 -7.28
C PRO A 475 -24.36 -17.81 -8.33
N GLY A 476 -24.02 -16.84 -9.19
CA GLY A 476 -24.93 -16.28 -10.19
C GLY A 476 -25.93 -15.23 -9.67
N ASN A 477 -25.99 -14.98 -8.36
CA ASN A 477 -26.82 -13.94 -7.75
C ASN A 477 -25.95 -12.81 -7.19
N ILE A 478 -25.88 -11.70 -7.92
CA ILE A 478 -25.02 -10.56 -7.59
C ILE A 478 -25.88 -9.30 -7.51
N ALA A 479 -25.73 -8.53 -6.44
CA ALA A 479 -26.16 -7.13 -6.41
C ALA A 479 -25.05 -6.29 -7.05
N TYR A 480 -25.19 -6.00 -8.34
CA TYR A 480 -24.13 -5.31 -9.10
C TYR A 480 -23.87 -3.90 -8.57
N LYS A 481 -24.93 -3.24 -8.12
CA LYS A 481 -24.90 -1.93 -7.49
C LYS A 481 -25.63 -2.02 -6.15
N GLY A 482 -24.98 -2.71 -5.22
CA GLY A 482 -25.50 -3.06 -3.93
C GLY A 482 -25.50 -1.89 -2.96
N ILE A 483 -26.53 -1.81 -2.11
CA ILE A 483 -26.61 -0.93 -0.94
C ILE A 483 -26.69 -1.84 0.30
N ALA A 484 -25.55 -2.10 0.91
CA ALA A 484 -25.49 -2.88 2.14
C ALA A 484 -25.69 -1.95 3.34
N ILE A 485 -26.53 -2.35 4.29
CA ILE A 485 -26.89 -1.56 5.48
C ILE A 485 -26.69 -2.41 6.72
N ARG A 486 -26.01 -1.85 7.73
CA ARG A 486 -25.94 -2.42 9.09
C ARG A 486 -27.27 -2.20 9.81
N LEU A 487 -27.80 -3.25 10.43
CA LEU A 487 -29.07 -3.20 11.16
C LEU A 487 -28.88 -3.09 12.68
N ASP A 488 -27.84 -3.72 13.22
CA ASP A 488 -27.51 -3.66 14.64
C ASP A 488 -26.78 -2.36 15.02
N GLU A 489 -27.00 -1.90 16.24
CA GLU A 489 -26.34 -0.72 16.78
C GLU A 489 -24.92 -1.03 17.25
N GLY A 490 -24.03 -0.04 17.15
CA GLY A 490 -22.68 -0.11 17.70
C GLY A 490 -21.64 0.69 16.91
N PRO A 491 -20.44 0.90 17.48
CA PRO A 491 -19.35 1.60 16.80
C PRO A 491 -18.75 0.77 15.66
N GLY A 492 -17.92 1.43 14.82
CA GLY A 492 -17.11 0.77 13.79
C GLY A 492 -17.81 0.51 12.45
N GLY A 493 -19.03 1.04 12.27
CA GLY A 493 -19.76 0.96 11.01
C GLY A 493 -20.10 -0.46 10.58
N ILE A 494 -20.47 -0.63 9.31
CA ILE A 494 -21.00 -1.88 8.76
C ILE A 494 -20.07 -3.08 8.90
N ALA A 495 -18.75 -2.87 8.87
CA ALA A 495 -17.76 -3.93 8.97
C ALA A 495 -17.69 -4.60 10.35
N LYS A 496 -18.17 -3.93 11.40
CA LYS A 496 -18.21 -4.43 12.78
C LYS A 496 -19.62 -4.82 13.26
N GLY A 497 -20.59 -4.84 12.35
CA GLY A 497 -21.94 -5.33 12.63
C GLY A 497 -22.02 -6.85 12.74
N ASN A 498 -23.24 -7.32 12.96
CA ASN A 498 -23.59 -8.75 12.89
C ASN A 498 -24.96 -9.03 12.26
N LYS A 499 -25.66 -7.98 11.78
CA LYS A 499 -26.96 -8.07 11.10
C LYS A 499 -26.98 -7.09 9.94
N TRP A 500 -27.31 -7.58 8.75
CA TRP A 500 -27.26 -6.76 7.54
C TRP A 500 -28.39 -7.05 6.57
N ILE A 501 -28.66 -6.08 5.73
CA ILE A 501 -29.55 -6.19 4.57
C ILE A 501 -28.87 -5.58 3.35
N LEU A 502 -29.10 -6.16 2.18
CA LEU A 502 -28.52 -5.73 0.91
C LEU A 502 -29.63 -5.45 -0.10
N TYR A 503 -29.71 -4.19 -0.55
CA TYR A 503 -30.55 -3.80 -1.68
C TYR A 503 -29.73 -3.79 -2.97
N ASP A 504 -30.40 -3.88 -4.12
CA ASP A 504 -29.81 -3.60 -5.43
C ASP A 504 -30.54 -2.40 -6.05
N HIS A 505 -29.85 -1.28 -6.23
CA HIS A 505 -30.52 -0.03 -6.59
C HIS A 505 -31.08 -0.01 -8.02
N ASP A 506 -30.62 -0.92 -8.89
CA ASP A 506 -31.06 -1.04 -10.28
C ASP A 506 -32.46 -1.66 -10.35
N THR A 507 -32.83 -2.49 -9.35
CA THR A 507 -34.07 -3.28 -9.35
C THR A 507 -34.95 -3.03 -8.12
N MET A 508 -34.42 -2.29 -7.14
CA MET A 508 -34.99 -2.11 -5.80
C MET A 508 -35.34 -3.42 -5.09
N ARG A 509 -34.73 -4.54 -5.50
CA ARG A 509 -34.85 -5.81 -4.79
C ARG A 509 -34.05 -5.74 -3.49
N VAL A 510 -34.59 -6.34 -2.43
CA VAL A 510 -33.77 -6.79 -1.30
C VAL A 510 -33.12 -8.09 -1.74
N ALA A 511 -31.84 -8.05 -2.08
CA ALA A 511 -31.10 -9.20 -2.59
C ALA A 511 -30.91 -10.27 -1.51
N ALA A 512 -30.61 -9.86 -0.27
CA ALA A 512 -30.52 -10.73 0.90
C ALA A 512 -30.58 -9.96 2.21
N ALA A 513 -30.88 -10.67 3.29
CA ALA A 513 -30.57 -10.27 4.66
C ALA A 513 -29.82 -11.41 5.36
N TRP A 514 -28.79 -11.09 6.13
CA TRP A 514 -27.92 -12.10 6.74
C TRP A 514 -27.37 -11.66 8.09
N THR A 515 -26.86 -12.64 8.83
CA THR A 515 -26.28 -12.48 10.17
C THR A 515 -25.02 -13.32 10.33
N GLY A 516 -24.19 -12.98 11.31
CA GLY A 516 -23.01 -13.78 11.64
C GLY A 516 -21.81 -12.92 12.02
N GLU A 517 -20.67 -13.60 12.21
CA GLU A 517 -19.38 -12.94 12.40
C GLU A 517 -18.72 -12.67 11.05
N GLY A 518 -18.24 -11.44 10.88
CA GLY A 518 -17.70 -10.97 9.61
C GLY A 518 -18.81 -10.51 8.67
N TYR A 519 -18.64 -9.32 8.12
CA TYR A 519 -19.62 -8.69 7.23
C TYR A 519 -19.65 -9.33 5.84
N ILE A 520 -18.49 -9.41 5.17
CA ILE A 520 -18.31 -10.00 3.84
C ILE A 520 -16.93 -10.66 3.72
N ASP A 521 -16.78 -11.52 2.71
CA ASP A 521 -15.49 -11.92 2.17
C ASP A 521 -14.93 -10.74 1.35
N TRP A 522 -13.84 -10.15 1.83
CA TRP A 522 -13.23 -8.94 1.31
C TRP A 522 -12.30 -9.17 0.11
N ARG A 523 -12.38 -10.30 -0.59
CA ARG A 523 -11.56 -10.50 -1.79
C ARG A 523 -11.88 -9.47 -2.87
N GLY A 524 -10.83 -8.86 -3.41
CA GLY A 524 -10.90 -7.99 -4.58
C GLY A 524 -9.79 -6.95 -4.60
N ILE A 525 -9.57 -6.37 -5.78
CA ILE A 525 -8.44 -5.46 -6.03
C ILE A 525 -8.38 -4.26 -5.07
N ALA A 526 -9.54 -3.78 -4.62
CA ALA A 526 -9.64 -2.64 -3.72
C ALA A 526 -9.21 -2.96 -2.27
N PHE A 527 -9.22 -4.24 -1.91
CA PHE A 527 -8.99 -4.69 -0.54
C PHE A 527 -7.67 -5.47 -0.47
N ASP A 528 -7.72 -6.78 -0.71
CA ASP A 528 -6.58 -7.69 -0.62
C ASP A 528 -5.73 -7.78 -1.90
N GLN A 529 -6.04 -6.96 -2.90
CA GLN A 529 -5.37 -6.92 -4.22
C GLN A 529 -5.55 -8.17 -5.08
N SER A 530 -6.46 -9.09 -4.71
CA SER A 530 -6.76 -10.26 -5.52
C SER A 530 -7.43 -9.87 -6.85
N HIS A 531 -7.04 -10.56 -7.92
CA HIS A 531 -7.55 -10.33 -9.28
C HIS A 531 -8.59 -11.39 -9.63
N GLY A 532 -9.61 -11.00 -10.40
CA GLY A 532 -10.66 -11.93 -10.85
C GLY A 532 -11.61 -12.42 -9.75
N SER A 533 -11.53 -11.82 -8.57
CA SER A 533 -12.42 -12.01 -7.43
C SER A 533 -13.27 -10.75 -7.20
N HIS A 534 -14.29 -10.88 -6.38
CA HIS A 534 -15.16 -9.80 -5.93
C HIS A 534 -15.73 -10.15 -4.56
N ALA A 535 -16.24 -9.14 -3.87
CA ALA A 535 -16.78 -9.30 -2.54
C ALA A 535 -18.02 -10.20 -2.54
N SER A 536 -18.16 -11.01 -1.49
CA SER A 536 -19.31 -11.91 -1.34
C SER A 536 -19.77 -12.01 0.10
N LEU A 537 -21.04 -12.35 0.30
CA LEU A 537 -21.60 -12.52 1.64
C LEU A 537 -20.94 -13.67 2.39
N VAL A 538 -20.77 -13.50 3.70
CA VAL A 538 -20.43 -14.57 4.65
C VAL A 538 -21.51 -14.61 5.74
N GLY A 539 -21.57 -15.71 6.49
CA GLY A 539 -22.57 -15.90 7.55
C GLY A 539 -23.87 -16.55 7.07
N LEU A 540 -24.89 -16.50 7.93
CA LEU A 540 -26.18 -17.15 7.76
C LEU A 540 -27.19 -16.21 7.13
N LYS A 541 -27.71 -16.58 5.96
CA LYS A 541 -28.73 -15.82 5.24
C LYS A 541 -30.11 -16.12 5.82
N VAL A 542 -30.80 -15.09 6.30
CA VAL A 542 -32.21 -15.19 6.73
C VAL A 542 -33.10 -15.45 5.52
N PHE A 543 -32.83 -14.78 4.41
CA PHE A 543 -33.40 -15.05 3.10
C PHE A 543 -32.53 -14.45 1.99
N GLU A 544 -32.73 -14.93 0.76
CA GLU A 544 -32.21 -14.31 -0.46
C GLU A 544 -33.28 -14.28 -1.56
N ASN A 545 -33.26 -13.25 -2.39
CA ASN A 545 -34.08 -13.15 -3.59
C ASN A 545 -33.21 -13.29 -4.85
N PRO A 546 -33.72 -13.90 -5.94
CA PRO A 546 -32.97 -14.02 -7.19
C PRO A 546 -32.78 -12.67 -7.88
N VAL A 547 -31.89 -12.63 -8.87
CA VAL A 547 -31.69 -11.43 -9.72
C VAL A 547 -32.98 -11.16 -10.49
N GLY A 548 -33.50 -9.94 -10.38
CA GLY A 548 -34.71 -9.51 -11.07
C GLY A 548 -35.41 -8.34 -10.35
N PRO A 549 -36.54 -7.85 -10.87
CA PRO A 549 -37.30 -6.75 -10.27
C PRO A 549 -37.75 -7.07 -8.84
N GLY A 550 -37.48 -6.16 -7.90
CA GLY A 550 -38.04 -6.20 -6.54
C GLY A 550 -39.44 -5.61 -6.46
N ILE A 551 -39.78 -4.74 -7.42
CA ILE A 551 -41.07 -4.07 -7.55
C ILE A 551 -41.70 -4.53 -8.87
N ALA A 552 -42.98 -4.87 -8.86
CA ALA A 552 -43.69 -5.19 -10.10
C ALA A 552 -43.95 -3.92 -10.92
N ASN A 553 -44.14 -4.07 -12.22
CA ASN A 553 -44.44 -2.93 -13.09
C ASN A 553 -45.77 -2.30 -12.65
N PRO A 554 -45.80 -1.00 -12.30
CA PRO A 554 -47.01 -0.39 -11.76
C PRO A 554 -48.19 -0.40 -12.75
N LYS A 555 -47.93 -0.49 -14.06
CA LYS A 555 -48.98 -0.47 -15.10
C LYS A 555 -49.64 -1.83 -15.35
N ASN A 556 -48.95 -2.94 -15.08
CA ASN A 556 -49.45 -4.29 -15.44
C ASN A 556 -49.21 -5.35 -14.35
N GLY A 557 -48.59 -5.00 -13.24
CA GLY A 557 -48.32 -5.90 -12.12
C GLY A 557 -47.30 -7.01 -12.38
N SER A 558 -46.55 -7.00 -13.49
CA SER A 558 -45.60 -8.05 -13.84
C SER A 558 -44.21 -7.85 -13.21
N PHE A 559 -43.54 -8.95 -12.82
CA PHE A 559 -42.13 -8.98 -12.43
C PHE A 559 -41.18 -9.38 -13.58
N LYS A 560 -41.67 -9.41 -14.82
CA LYS A 560 -40.83 -9.75 -15.99
C LYS A 560 -39.74 -8.70 -16.17
N ASP A 561 -38.48 -9.12 -16.07
CA ASP A 561 -37.32 -8.23 -16.16
C ASP A 561 -37.15 -7.66 -17.59
N PRO A 562 -37.29 -6.33 -17.79
CA PRO A 562 -37.13 -5.69 -19.10
C PRO A 562 -35.71 -5.18 -19.34
N ARG A 563 -34.78 -5.37 -18.39
CA ARG A 563 -33.46 -4.75 -18.44
C ARG A 563 -32.66 -5.22 -19.63
N PHE A 564 -31.71 -4.40 -20.02
CA PHE A 564 -30.76 -4.71 -21.08
C PHE A 564 -30.05 -6.04 -20.80
N LEU A 565 -30.07 -6.95 -21.76
CA LEU A 565 -29.31 -8.19 -21.70
C LEU A 565 -27.90 -7.95 -22.21
N GLY A 566 -26.92 -8.21 -21.35
CA GLY A 566 -25.51 -8.22 -21.72
C GLY A 566 -25.22 -9.25 -22.80
N ARG A 567 -24.01 -9.18 -23.39
CA ARG A 567 -23.56 -10.17 -24.39
C ARG A 567 -23.48 -11.61 -23.85
N ASP A 568 -23.59 -11.80 -22.54
CA ASP A 568 -23.69 -13.10 -21.86
C ASP A 568 -25.13 -13.53 -21.54
N GLY A 569 -26.13 -12.77 -22.03
CA GLY A 569 -27.55 -13.05 -21.84
C GLY A 569 -28.10 -12.68 -20.46
N LYS A 570 -27.32 -12.01 -19.60
CA LYS A 570 -27.76 -11.61 -18.25
C LYS A 570 -28.29 -10.18 -18.21
N PRO A 571 -29.26 -9.86 -17.35
CA PRO A 571 -29.78 -8.50 -17.22
C PRO A 571 -28.83 -7.58 -16.45
N TYR A 572 -28.59 -6.37 -16.97
CA TYR A 572 -27.75 -5.34 -16.37
C TYR A 572 -28.41 -3.96 -16.43
N GLY A 573 -28.05 -3.10 -15.46
CA GLY A 573 -28.50 -1.72 -15.41
C GLY A 573 -29.84 -1.52 -14.73
N PRO A 574 -30.31 -0.27 -14.64
CA PRO A 574 -31.54 0.05 -13.93
C PRO A 574 -32.78 -0.42 -14.69
N LEU A 575 -33.86 -0.67 -13.97
CA LEU A 575 -35.20 -0.73 -14.52
C LEU A 575 -35.58 0.64 -15.15
N PRO A 576 -36.56 0.67 -16.07
CA PRO A 576 -37.06 1.93 -16.61
C PRO A 576 -37.48 2.89 -15.49
N LYS A 577 -37.14 4.18 -15.60
CA LYS A 577 -37.33 5.17 -14.52
C LYS A 577 -38.81 5.37 -14.17
N GLU A 578 -39.69 5.18 -15.14
CA GLU A 578 -41.15 5.20 -14.99
C GLU A 578 -41.72 3.93 -14.32
N TRP A 579 -40.92 2.88 -14.17
CA TRP A 579 -41.27 1.70 -13.38
C TRP A 579 -40.82 1.91 -11.94
N THR A 580 -39.51 2.02 -11.72
CA THR A 580 -38.93 2.28 -10.40
C THR A 580 -37.60 3.00 -10.54
N HIS A 581 -37.30 3.90 -9.61
CA HIS A 581 -36.07 4.68 -9.66
C HIS A 581 -35.56 4.98 -8.26
N TYR A 582 -34.39 4.45 -7.93
CA TYR A 582 -33.65 4.82 -6.72
C TYR A 582 -33.32 6.33 -6.74
N LYS A 583 -33.64 7.03 -5.65
CA LYS A 583 -33.43 8.48 -5.52
C LYS A 583 -32.30 8.84 -4.56
N GLY A 584 -31.89 7.93 -3.69
CA GLY A 584 -30.85 8.20 -2.69
C GLY A 584 -31.12 7.53 -1.37
N THR A 585 -30.23 7.78 -0.41
CA THR A 585 -30.28 7.23 0.94
C THR A 585 -30.15 8.35 1.95
N TYR A 586 -31.12 8.47 2.87
CA TYR A 586 -31.00 9.33 4.04
C TYR A 586 -30.25 8.60 5.16
N LEU A 587 -29.48 9.34 5.94
CA LEU A 587 -28.72 8.86 7.09
C LEU A 587 -29.18 9.60 8.34
N HIS A 588 -29.56 8.86 9.38
CA HIS A 588 -30.07 9.46 10.62
C HIS A 588 -29.72 8.62 11.85
N GLY A 589 -28.81 9.11 12.71
CA GLY A 589 -28.47 8.46 13.98
C GLY A 589 -28.00 7.01 13.87
N GLY A 590 -27.34 6.65 12.76
CA GLY A 590 -26.88 5.28 12.45
C GLY A 590 -27.85 4.45 11.59
N ARG A 591 -29.07 4.94 11.35
CA ARG A 591 -30.04 4.30 10.46
C ARG A 591 -29.96 4.86 9.04
N ALA A 592 -30.37 4.05 8.07
CA ALA A 592 -30.45 4.42 6.67
C ALA A 592 -31.88 4.27 6.15
N ILE A 593 -32.37 5.27 5.43
CA ILE A 593 -33.71 5.25 4.81
C ILE A 593 -33.51 5.31 3.30
N ILE A 594 -33.95 4.26 2.62
CA ILE A 594 -33.89 4.16 1.17
C ILE A 594 -35.06 4.94 0.58
N LYS A 595 -34.76 5.83 -0.37
CA LYS A 595 -35.75 6.62 -1.10
C LYS A 595 -35.80 6.20 -2.55
N TYR A 596 -36.98 5.90 -3.07
CA TYR A 596 -37.19 5.54 -4.46
C TYR A 596 -38.61 5.91 -4.92
N THR A 597 -38.84 5.86 -6.24
CA THR A 597 -40.19 5.97 -6.80
C THR A 597 -40.67 4.64 -7.36
N VAL A 598 -41.98 4.40 -7.32
CA VAL A 598 -42.69 3.35 -8.07
C VAL A 598 -43.73 4.03 -8.94
N GLY A 599 -43.53 4.05 -10.25
CA GLY A 599 -44.21 5.03 -11.10
C GLY A 599 -43.92 6.45 -10.61
N ASP A 600 -44.98 7.22 -10.41
CA ASP A 600 -44.90 8.58 -9.86
C ASP A 600 -44.97 8.62 -8.32
N THR A 601 -45.16 7.47 -7.67
CA THR A 601 -45.34 7.38 -6.22
C THR A 601 -44.01 7.34 -5.50
N MET A 602 -43.79 8.26 -4.56
CA MET A 602 -42.59 8.26 -3.70
C MET A 602 -42.74 7.21 -2.58
N VAL A 603 -41.68 6.44 -2.37
CA VAL A 603 -41.57 5.42 -1.31
C VAL A 603 -40.33 5.69 -0.46
N HIS A 604 -40.52 5.62 0.86
CA HIS A 604 -39.44 5.60 1.84
C HIS A 604 -39.44 4.26 2.56
N GLU A 605 -38.25 3.70 2.73
CA GLU A 605 -38.09 2.38 3.33
C GLU A 605 -36.97 2.38 4.37
N LEU A 606 -37.32 2.01 5.60
CA LEU A 606 -36.40 1.85 6.72
C LEU A 606 -36.25 0.34 7.03
N PRO A 607 -35.11 -0.28 6.73
CA PRO A 607 -34.80 -1.61 7.24
C PRO A 607 -34.45 -1.55 8.73
N GLY A 608 -34.74 -2.64 9.43
CA GLY A 608 -34.41 -2.83 10.84
C GLY A 608 -34.44 -4.30 11.21
N TYR A 609 -34.43 -4.58 12.51
CA TYR A 609 -34.55 -5.94 13.02
C TYR A 609 -35.27 -5.97 14.37
N GLU A 610 -35.79 -7.14 14.71
CA GLU A 610 -36.29 -7.53 16.03
C GLU A 610 -35.73 -8.91 16.38
N THR A 611 -35.89 -9.33 17.63
CA THR A 611 -35.40 -10.63 18.11
C THR A 611 -36.43 -11.36 18.96
N ILE A 612 -36.40 -12.69 18.88
CA ILE A 612 -37.02 -13.60 19.85
C ILE A 612 -35.91 -14.54 20.34
N GLY A 613 -35.40 -14.32 21.56
CA GLY A 613 -34.22 -15.02 22.03
C GLY A 613 -33.01 -14.75 21.11
N ASP A 614 -32.40 -15.82 20.57
CA ASP A 614 -31.30 -15.77 19.61
C ASP A 614 -31.76 -15.61 18.14
N LYS A 615 -33.06 -15.77 17.87
CA LYS A 615 -33.62 -15.72 16.51
C LYS A 615 -33.85 -14.29 16.08
N ILE A 616 -33.42 -13.98 14.86
CA ILE A 616 -33.61 -12.68 14.23
C ILE A 616 -34.90 -12.64 13.42
N ILE A 617 -35.54 -11.48 13.45
CA ILE A 617 -36.63 -11.09 12.55
C ILE A 617 -36.17 -9.83 11.84
N ILE A 618 -36.02 -9.90 10.53
CA ILE A 618 -35.73 -8.71 9.71
C ILE A 618 -37.01 -7.90 9.58
N THR A 619 -36.92 -6.59 9.79
CA THR A 619 -38.06 -5.69 9.63
C THR A 619 -37.82 -4.69 8.51
N ARG A 620 -38.90 -4.33 7.82
CA ARG A 620 -38.91 -3.26 6.80
C ARG A 620 -40.12 -2.37 7.08
N THR A 621 -39.89 -1.12 7.45
CA THR A 621 -40.96 -0.12 7.54
C THR A 621 -41.03 0.61 6.21
N ILE A 622 -42.15 0.45 5.50
CA ILE A 622 -42.37 1.00 4.16
C ILE A 622 -43.47 2.06 4.28
N GLU A 623 -43.16 3.28 3.86
CA GLU A 623 -44.07 4.41 3.79
C GLU A 623 -44.26 4.80 2.32
N VAL A 624 -45.51 4.78 1.87
CA VAL A 624 -45.91 5.03 0.49
C VAL A 624 -46.80 6.27 0.46
N ASN A 625 -46.44 7.25 -0.37
CA ASN A 625 -47.28 8.43 -0.60
C ASN A 625 -48.54 8.07 -1.43
N SER A 626 -49.39 9.06 -1.72
CA SER A 626 -50.56 8.87 -2.60
C SER A 626 -50.16 8.17 -3.90
N SER A 627 -50.89 7.11 -4.26
CA SER A 627 -50.61 6.28 -5.44
C SER A 627 -51.85 6.16 -6.32
N LYS A 628 -51.68 6.42 -7.62
CA LYS A 628 -52.73 6.24 -8.64
C LYS A 628 -52.81 4.80 -9.16
N GLU A 629 -51.75 4.03 -8.98
CA GLU A 629 -51.63 2.64 -9.39
C GLU A 629 -51.42 1.74 -8.17
N PRO A 630 -51.88 0.47 -8.19
CA PRO A 630 -51.53 -0.49 -7.16
C PRO A 630 -50.02 -0.79 -7.21
N ILE A 631 -49.40 -0.96 -6.04
CA ILE A 631 -47.97 -1.27 -5.92
C ILE A 631 -47.81 -2.70 -5.39
N ARG A 632 -46.96 -3.49 -6.07
CA ARG A 632 -46.59 -4.85 -5.66
C ARG A 632 -45.10 -4.95 -5.40
N ILE A 633 -44.72 -5.42 -4.22
CA ILE A 633 -43.31 -5.53 -3.78
C ILE A 633 -43.02 -6.98 -3.41
N ARG A 634 -42.03 -7.58 -4.07
CA ARG A 634 -41.54 -8.92 -3.72
C ARG A 634 -40.74 -8.85 -2.42
N ILE A 635 -41.12 -9.68 -1.43
CA ILE A 635 -40.56 -9.63 -0.08
C ILE A 635 -39.49 -10.71 0.11
N ALA A 636 -39.89 -11.98 0.03
CA ALA A 636 -39.03 -13.13 0.25
C ALA A 636 -39.61 -14.38 -0.46
N PRO A 637 -38.82 -15.44 -0.69
CA PRO A 637 -39.34 -16.71 -1.19
C PRO A 637 -40.44 -17.29 -0.29
N SER A 638 -41.39 -18.06 -0.84
CA SER A 638 -42.54 -18.59 -0.09
C SER A 638 -42.17 -19.53 1.07
N GLY A 639 -40.93 -20.05 1.08
CA GLY A 639 -40.36 -20.84 2.17
C GLY A 639 -39.95 -20.03 3.41
N THR A 640 -39.86 -18.71 3.30
CA THR A 640 -39.55 -17.80 4.43
C THR A 640 -40.86 -17.33 5.08
N SER A 641 -40.93 -17.24 6.40
CA SER A 641 -42.13 -16.72 7.07
C SER A 641 -42.19 -15.19 6.95
N VAL A 642 -43.38 -14.68 6.61
CA VAL A 642 -43.65 -13.24 6.46
C VAL A 642 -44.91 -12.86 7.23
N ALA A 643 -44.87 -11.72 7.92
CA ALA A 643 -46.01 -11.10 8.58
C ALA A 643 -45.99 -9.58 8.36
N ILE A 644 -47.15 -8.93 8.45
CA ILE A 644 -47.26 -7.48 8.32
C ILE A 644 -48.07 -6.86 9.46
N LYS A 645 -47.69 -5.65 9.86
CA LYS A 645 -48.41 -4.83 10.85
C LYS A 645 -48.51 -3.39 10.36
N GLY A 646 -49.66 -2.74 10.53
CA GLY A 646 -49.87 -1.37 10.07
C GLY A 646 -51.25 -1.19 9.44
N ASN A 647 -51.31 -0.49 8.32
CA ASN A 647 -52.57 -0.23 7.62
C ASN A 647 -53.22 -1.54 7.11
N ASN A 648 -54.54 -1.70 7.35
CA ASN A 648 -55.30 -2.92 7.04
C ASN A 648 -55.61 -3.09 5.54
N GLU A 649 -55.44 -2.05 4.72
CA GLU A 649 -55.63 -2.11 3.26
C GLU A 649 -54.45 -2.77 2.55
N ILE A 650 -53.29 -2.82 3.20
CA ILE A 650 -52.08 -3.47 2.68
C ILE A 650 -52.15 -4.97 3.00
N THR A 651 -51.94 -5.81 2.00
CA THR A 651 -52.04 -7.27 2.13
C THR A 651 -50.76 -7.97 1.66
N VAL A 652 -50.59 -9.24 2.02
CA VAL A 652 -49.51 -10.09 1.50
C VAL A 652 -50.11 -11.31 0.81
N ASP A 653 -49.80 -11.50 -0.47
CA ASP A 653 -50.00 -12.76 -1.17
C ASP A 653 -48.83 -13.69 -0.86
N LYS A 654 -49.11 -14.90 -0.36
CA LYS A 654 -48.10 -15.80 0.20
C LYS A 654 -47.47 -16.76 -0.81
N LYS A 655 -47.98 -16.84 -2.04
CA LYS A 655 -47.52 -17.79 -3.07
C LYS A 655 -47.59 -17.22 -4.49
N ASP A 656 -47.36 -15.93 -4.63
CA ASP A 656 -47.29 -15.25 -5.92
C ASP A 656 -46.00 -15.65 -6.64
N ASP A 657 -46.10 -16.61 -7.56
CA ASP A 657 -44.98 -17.17 -8.33
C ASP A 657 -43.82 -17.67 -7.45
N GLY A 658 -44.16 -18.32 -6.32
CA GLY A 658 -43.17 -18.83 -5.36
C GLY A 658 -42.59 -17.79 -4.39
N PHE A 659 -43.20 -16.59 -4.31
CA PHE A 659 -42.79 -15.53 -3.38
C PHE A 659 -43.95 -15.04 -2.50
N HIS A 660 -43.57 -14.39 -1.39
CA HIS A 660 -44.46 -13.47 -0.68
C HIS A 660 -44.39 -12.09 -1.36
N THR A 661 -45.54 -11.58 -1.79
CA THR A 661 -45.68 -10.27 -2.43
C THR A 661 -46.59 -9.37 -1.61
N LEU A 662 -46.09 -8.20 -1.23
CA LEU A 662 -46.85 -7.15 -0.58
C LEU A 662 -47.68 -6.41 -1.63
N ASN A 663 -48.98 -6.29 -1.42
CA ASN A 663 -49.91 -5.56 -2.28
C ASN A 663 -50.41 -4.31 -1.56
N ILE A 664 -50.17 -3.15 -2.17
CA ILE A 664 -50.60 -1.84 -1.68
C ILE A 664 -51.61 -1.29 -2.71
N PRO A 665 -52.86 -1.00 -2.31
CA PRO A 665 -53.86 -0.51 -3.25
C PRO A 665 -53.58 0.93 -3.68
N THR A 666 -54.33 1.39 -4.68
CA THR A 666 -54.39 2.82 -5.00
C THR A 666 -54.90 3.59 -3.78
N THR A 667 -54.32 4.75 -3.52
CA THR A 667 -54.64 5.53 -2.32
C THR A 667 -54.43 7.02 -2.55
N LYS A 668 -55.26 7.85 -1.93
CA LYS A 668 -55.08 9.31 -1.88
C LYS A 668 -54.26 9.75 -0.67
N ASP A 669 -54.16 8.87 0.33
CA ASP A 669 -53.48 9.14 1.59
C ASP A 669 -52.12 8.46 1.62
N LYS A 670 -51.30 8.85 2.60
CA LYS A 670 -50.04 8.17 2.89
C LYS A 670 -50.33 6.88 3.66
N LEU A 671 -49.78 5.76 3.20
CA LEU A 671 -49.90 4.46 3.87
C LEU A 671 -48.55 4.01 4.43
N SER A 672 -48.58 3.35 5.58
CA SER A 672 -47.39 2.76 6.21
C SER A 672 -47.63 1.32 6.64
N VAL A 673 -46.64 0.47 6.41
CA VAL A 673 -46.64 -0.94 6.81
C VAL A 673 -45.28 -1.34 7.33
N LYS A 674 -45.27 -2.20 8.33
CA LYS A 674 -44.08 -2.88 8.82
C LYS A 674 -44.15 -4.35 8.41
N VAL A 675 -43.18 -4.78 7.62
CA VAL A 675 -43.02 -6.17 7.19
C VAL A 675 -42.01 -6.85 8.12
N LEU A 676 -42.34 -8.05 8.61
CA LEU A 676 -41.50 -8.91 9.42
C LEU A 676 -41.16 -10.16 8.61
N ILE A 677 -39.87 -10.51 8.54
CA ILE A 677 -39.35 -11.63 7.73
C ILE A 677 -38.42 -12.47 8.61
N SER A 678 -38.63 -13.78 8.68
CA SER A 678 -37.83 -14.65 9.55
C SER A 678 -37.82 -16.11 9.09
N GLU A 679 -36.79 -16.85 9.53
CA GLU A 679 -36.70 -18.31 9.44
C GLU A 679 -37.55 -19.04 10.49
N LEU A 680 -38.15 -18.31 11.43
CA LEU A 680 -39.14 -18.86 12.36
C LEU A 680 -40.30 -19.51 11.60
N ASN A 681 -40.97 -20.49 12.21
CA ASN A 681 -42.23 -20.96 11.66
C ASN A 681 -43.29 -19.85 11.74
N GLN A 682 -44.26 -19.88 10.83
CA GLN A 682 -45.27 -18.81 10.70
C GLN A 682 -46.09 -18.60 11.98
N SER A 683 -46.34 -19.65 12.77
CA SER A 683 -47.10 -19.56 14.02
C SER A 683 -46.35 -18.71 15.05
N ASP A 684 -45.06 -18.95 15.23
CA ASP A 684 -44.25 -18.18 16.18
C ASP A 684 -44.03 -16.74 15.71
N LEU A 685 -43.86 -16.51 14.40
CA LEU A 685 -43.82 -15.15 13.86
C LEU A 685 -45.13 -14.40 14.10
N ASN A 686 -46.29 -15.05 13.93
CA ASN A 686 -47.60 -14.45 14.19
C ASN A 686 -47.80 -14.13 15.68
N LYS A 687 -47.28 -14.95 16.61
CA LYS A 687 -47.32 -14.63 18.05
C LYS A 687 -46.51 -13.37 18.35
N HIS A 688 -45.31 -13.25 17.78
CA HIS A 688 -44.46 -12.07 17.95
C HIS A 688 -45.02 -10.81 17.29
N LEU A 689 -45.77 -10.96 16.19
CA LEU A 689 -46.46 -9.84 15.54
C LEU A 689 -47.36 -9.07 16.53
N VAL A 690 -47.94 -9.75 17.51
CA VAL A 690 -48.79 -9.13 18.55
C VAL A 690 -47.98 -8.10 19.37
N SER A 691 -46.75 -8.44 19.78
CA SER A 691 -45.86 -7.58 20.56
C SER A 691 -45.01 -6.61 19.72
N SER A 692 -44.84 -6.85 18.42
CA SER A 692 -44.09 -5.96 17.54
C SER A 692 -44.71 -4.55 17.47
N GLY A 693 -43.90 -3.49 17.48
CA GLY A 693 -44.40 -2.12 17.37
C GLY A 693 -45.07 -1.83 16.02
N LEU A 694 -46.00 -0.86 15.99
CA LEU A 694 -46.56 -0.30 14.75
C LEU A 694 -45.45 0.31 13.86
N PRO A 695 -45.66 0.45 12.53
CA PRO A 695 -44.74 1.19 11.68
C PRO A 695 -44.54 2.62 12.20
N ILE A 696 -43.30 3.05 12.34
CA ILE A 696 -42.96 4.42 12.75
C ILE A 696 -43.07 5.37 11.56
N ALA A 697 -43.35 6.65 11.81
CA ALA A 697 -43.31 7.68 10.78
C ALA A 697 -41.85 7.93 10.33
N LEU A 698 -41.60 7.97 9.02
CA LEU A 698 -40.24 8.12 8.49
C LEU A 698 -39.84 9.58 8.27
N ASN A 699 -40.80 10.50 8.11
CA ASN A 699 -40.56 11.93 7.92
C ASN A 699 -39.50 12.53 8.90
N PRO A 700 -39.56 12.28 10.23
CA PRO A 700 -38.55 12.80 11.16
C PRO A 700 -37.12 12.30 10.89
N LEU A 701 -36.98 11.11 10.29
CA LEU A 701 -35.70 10.48 9.99
C LEU A 701 -35.13 10.89 8.63
N THR A 702 -35.86 11.71 7.87
CA THR A 702 -35.39 12.32 6.60
C THR A 702 -34.83 13.73 6.80
N LYS A 703 -34.58 14.10 8.07
CA LYS A 703 -33.94 15.34 8.50
C LYS A 703 -32.57 15.01 9.08
N GLY A 704 -31.69 16.01 9.10
CA GLY A 704 -30.36 15.82 9.67
C GLY A 704 -30.40 15.39 11.14
N SER A 705 -29.50 14.48 11.50
CA SER A 705 -29.41 13.95 12.86
C SER A 705 -28.33 14.68 13.66
N ILE A 706 -28.10 14.23 14.91
CA ILE A 706 -26.84 14.55 15.57
C ILE A 706 -25.68 14.01 14.72
N LYS A 707 -24.60 14.79 14.67
CA LYS A 707 -23.36 14.46 13.95
C LYS A 707 -22.80 13.10 14.39
N ARG A 708 -22.58 12.20 13.42
CA ARG A 708 -22.01 10.85 13.64
C ARG A 708 -20.50 10.89 13.81
N TRP A 709 -19.82 11.87 13.20
CA TRP A 709 -18.38 12.05 13.27
C TRP A 709 -18.01 13.45 13.78
N PRO A 710 -18.15 13.70 15.10
CA PRO A 710 -17.85 15.01 15.68
C PRO A 710 -16.36 15.37 15.66
N ASP A 711 -15.47 14.37 15.57
CA ASP A 711 -14.03 14.58 15.59
C ASP A 711 -13.51 15.29 14.34
N ILE A 712 -12.62 16.26 14.56
CA ILE A 712 -11.88 16.95 13.50
C ILE A 712 -10.40 16.66 13.69
N VAL A 713 -9.79 16.01 12.70
CA VAL A 713 -8.37 15.67 12.76
C VAL A 713 -7.57 16.85 12.23
N THR A 714 -6.60 17.32 13.02
CA THR A 714 -5.68 18.38 12.57
C THR A 714 -4.36 17.75 12.17
N THR A 715 -3.87 18.11 10.99
CA THR A 715 -2.53 17.77 10.52
C THR A 715 -1.71 19.04 10.28
N GLU A 716 -0.39 18.91 10.27
CA GLU A 716 0.52 20.01 9.97
C GLU A 716 1.15 19.76 8.60
N GLY A 717 0.90 20.70 7.68
CA GLY A 717 1.45 20.68 6.34
C GLY A 717 2.89 21.19 6.31
N SER A 718 3.61 20.85 5.25
CA SER A 718 4.98 21.32 5.02
C SER A 718 5.02 22.18 3.76
N ASN A 719 5.85 23.22 3.76
CA ASN A 719 6.10 24.04 2.59
C ASN A 719 7.45 23.67 1.97
N GLY A 720 7.55 23.70 0.65
CA GLY A 720 8.82 23.57 -0.05
C GLY A 720 9.66 24.83 0.12
N GLU A 721 10.98 24.66 0.31
CA GLU A 721 11.95 25.75 0.52
C GLU A 721 13.06 25.74 -0.55
N LYS A 722 12.74 25.27 -1.77
CA LYS A 722 13.73 25.12 -2.84
C LYS A 722 13.65 26.33 -3.76
N ASN A 723 14.75 27.08 -3.88
CA ASN A 723 14.92 28.13 -4.90
C ASN A 723 15.03 27.53 -6.32
N ALA A 724 13.94 26.95 -6.82
CA ALA A 724 13.78 26.26 -8.10
C ALA A 724 12.48 26.71 -8.77
N ALA A 725 12.29 26.44 -10.07
CA ALA A 725 11.09 26.84 -10.82
C ALA A 725 9.77 26.35 -10.20
N PHE A 726 9.81 25.21 -9.50
CA PHE A 726 8.67 24.65 -8.78
C PHE A 726 9.05 24.28 -7.34
N GLU A 727 8.19 24.66 -6.40
CA GLU A 727 8.21 24.18 -5.02
C GLU A 727 7.00 23.27 -4.78
N VAL A 728 7.19 22.26 -3.93
CA VAL A 728 6.14 21.33 -3.55
C VAL A 728 5.86 21.47 -2.07
N ASP A 729 4.62 21.80 -1.74
CA ASP A 729 4.10 21.77 -0.39
C ASP A 729 3.24 20.52 -0.20
N GLU A 730 3.23 19.94 0.99
CA GLU A 730 2.46 18.74 1.31
C GLU A 730 1.36 19.04 2.33
N ILE A 731 0.12 18.69 1.98
CA ILE A 731 -0.98 18.62 2.92
C ILE A 731 -0.91 17.23 3.57
N LYS A 732 -0.34 17.16 4.76
CA LYS A 732 -0.17 15.88 5.47
C LYS A 732 -1.50 15.19 5.70
N LEU A 733 -1.60 13.92 5.30
CA LEU A 733 -2.83 13.14 5.45
C LEU A 733 -3.02 12.67 6.90
N PRO A 734 -4.26 12.58 7.41
CA PRO A 734 -4.58 12.02 8.72
C PRO A 734 -4.51 10.48 8.69
N THR A 735 -3.33 9.90 8.51
CA THR A 735 -3.14 8.44 8.41
C THR A 735 -3.50 7.70 9.70
N ASN A 736 -3.39 8.37 10.85
CA ASN A 736 -3.91 7.93 12.13
C ASN A 736 -5.16 8.75 12.42
N ASN A 737 -6.34 8.21 12.11
CA ASN A 737 -7.63 8.87 12.32
C ASN A 737 -8.58 7.95 13.11
N PRO A 738 -9.59 8.51 13.82
CA PRO A 738 -10.50 7.74 14.67
C PRO A 738 -11.29 6.64 13.96
N TRP A 739 -11.44 6.76 12.64
CA TRP A 739 -12.28 5.88 11.82
C TRP A 739 -11.49 4.78 11.11
N ASN A 740 -10.17 4.73 11.32
CA ASN A 740 -9.24 3.88 10.57
C ASN A 740 -9.41 4.03 9.04
N SER A 741 -9.82 5.22 8.58
CA SER A 741 -10.00 5.52 7.17
C SER A 741 -8.69 5.34 6.44
N TRP A 742 -8.69 4.50 5.41
CA TRP A 742 -7.51 4.28 4.59
C TRP A 742 -7.40 5.43 3.57
N MET A 743 -6.49 6.36 3.85
CA MET A 743 -6.31 7.64 3.13
C MET A 743 -5.74 7.49 1.71
N ARG A 744 -6.41 6.73 0.85
CA ARG A 744 -6.11 6.55 -0.58
C ARG A 744 -6.97 7.51 -1.39
N LEU A 745 -6.43 8.68 -1.71
CA LEU A 745 -7.22 9.78 -2.27
C LEU A 745 -7.53 9.56 -3.76
N GLY A 746 -8.82 9.60 -4.10
CA GLY A 746 -9.34 9.34 -5.45
C GLY A 746 -9.72 10.60 -6.24
N GLY A 747 -9.93 11.73 -5.56
CA GLY A 747 -10.21 13.02 -6.21
C GLY A 747 -10.54 14.13 -5.21
N PHE A 748 -10.53 15.38 -5.69
CA PHE A 748 -10.90 16.54 -4.89
C PHE A 748 -11.37 17.70 -5.78
N ASP A 749 -12.06 18.67 -5.18
CA ASP A 749 -12.31 19.98 -5.79
C ASP A 749 -12.39 21.08 -4.72
N PHE A 750 -12.19 22.33 -5.15
CA PHE A 750 -12.20 23.50 -4.26
C PHE A 750 -13.61 24.05 -4.06
N PHE A 751 -13.89 24.50 -2.83
CA PHE A 751 -15.02 25.40 -2.61
C PHE A 751 -14.73 26.78 -3.24
N PRO A 752 -15.76 27.60 -3.53
CA PRO A 752 -15.59 28.87 -4.25
C PRO A 752 -14.58 29.84 -3.60
N ASP A 753 -14.41 29.80 -2.28
CA ASP A 753 -13.46 30.63 -1.53
C ASP A 753 -11.99 30.18 -1.63
N GLY A 754 -11.74 28.99 -2.20
CA GLY A 754 -10.45 28.33 -2.28
C GLY A 754 -9.84 27.90 -0.93
N ASN A 755 -10.41 28.31 0.21
CA ASN A 755 -9.85 28.01 1.52
C ASN A 755 -10.12 26.57 1.96
N LYS A 756 -11.15 25.94 1.36
CA LYS A 756 -11.51 24.55 1.61
C LYS A 756 -11.54 23.71 0.33
N ALA A 757 -11.35 22.41 0.49
CA ALA A 757 -11.61 21.43 -0.56
C ALA A 757 -12.44 20.25 -0.03
N ALA A 758 -13.30 19.70 -0.89
CA ALA A 758 -13.87 18.38 -0.68
C ALA A 758 -12.92 17.33 -1.28
N VAL A 759 -12.55 16.31 -0.50
CA VAL A 759 -11.55 15.29 -0.86
C VAL A 759 -12.14 13.90 -0.62
N ALA A 760 -12.15 13.06 -1.66
CA ALA A 760 -12.71 11.71 -1.57
C ALA A 760 -11.60 10.63 -1.53
N THR A 761 -11.83 9.56 -0.78
CA THR A 761 -10.99 8.36 -0.76
C THR A 761 -11.59 7.26 -1.62
N TRP A 762 -10.73 6.38 -2.15
CA TRP A 762 -11.14 5.27 -3.00
C TRP A 762 -12.02 4.23 -2.30
N LEU A 763 -12.04 4.22 -0.96
CA LEU A 763 -12.90 3.33 -0.17
C LEU A 763 -14.19 4.00 0.32
N GLY A 764 -14.50 5.18 -0.19
CA GLY A 764 -15.85 5.74 -0.08
C GLY A 764 -16.01 6.90 0.89
N ASP A 765 -14.94 7.35 1.53
CA ASP A 765 -15.01 8.51 2.43
C ASP A 765 -14.91 9.82 1.67
N VAL A 766 -15.56 10.85 2.19
CA VAL A 766 -15.39 12.23 1.75
C VAL A 766 -15.08 13.10 2.97
N PHE A 767 -14.08 13.97 2.82
CA PHE A 767 -13.63 14.91 3.83
C PHE A 767 -13.75 16.34 3.31
N ILE A 768 -14.03 17.28 4.20
CA ILE A 768 -13.70 18.70 3.99
C ILE A 768 -12.35 18.97 4.63
N VAL A 769 -11.45 19.59 3.87
CA VAL A 769 -10.12 19.99 4.32
C VAL A 769 -10.03 21.51 4.28
N ASP A 770 -9.72 22.12 5.41
CA ASP A 770 -9.59 23.57 5.59
C ASP A 770 -8.12 24.00 5.74
N GLY A 771 -7.84 25.27 5.48
CA GLY A 771 -6.52 25.88 5.65
C GLY A 771 -5.56 25.62 4.50
N ILE A 772 -6.07 25.40 3.29
CA ILE A 772 -5.25 24.96 2.14
C ILE A 772 -4.83 26.12 1.22
N LYS A 773 -5.37 27.33 1.38
CA LYS A 773 -5.16 28.44 0.45
C LYS A 773 -3.78 29.12 0.57
N ASN A 774 -3.36 29.41 1.80
CA ASN A 774 -2.18 30.23 2.11
C ASN A 774 -0.92 29.37 2.31
N THR A 775 0.16 29.94 2.85
CA THR A 775 1.30 29.17 3.37
C THR A 775 0.79 28.06 4.29
N PHE A 776 1.24 26.83 4.05
CA PHE A 776 0.75 25.68 4.80
C PHE A 776 1.18 25.76 6.26
N GLY A 777 0.26 25.41 7.14
CA GLY A 777 0.45 25.33 8.58
C GLY A 777 -0.43 24.20 9.09
N LYS A 778 -1.51 24.53 9.79
CA LYS A 778 -2.49 23.52 10.24
C LYS A 778 -3.60 23.32 9.22
N HIS A 779 -3.90 22.06 8.92
CA HIS A 779 -5.04 21.64 8.10
C HIS A 779 -6.05 20.89 8.95
N ARG A 780 -7.33 21.23 8.82
CA ARG A 780 -8.41 20.59 9.57
C ARG A 780 -9.20 19.69 8.65
N TRP A 781 -9.26 18.40 8.98
CA TRP A 781 -9.96 17.37 8.25
C TRP A 781 -11.23 16.98 9.00
N GLN A 782 -12.38 17.28 8.39
CA GLN A 782 -13.69 16.83 8.87
C GLN A 782 -14.22 15.76 7.92
N ARG A 783 -14.57 14.59 8.45
CA ARG A 783 -15.24 13.53 7.67
C ARG A 783 -16.71 13.88 7.51
N ILE A 784 -17.23 13.84 6.28
CA ILE A 784 -18.59 14.30 5.97
C ILE A 784 -19.48 13.20 5.38
N ALA A 785 -18.91 12.21 4.69
CA ALA A 785 -19.62 11.08 4.10
C ALA A 785 -18.74 9.83 4.05
N THR A 786 -19.36 8.66 3.93
CA THR A 786 -18.69 7.34 3.96
C THR A 786 -19.35 6.34 3.02
N GLY A 787 -18.65 5.24 2.75
CA GLY A 787 -19.24 4.05 2.13
C GLY A 787 -19.57 4.18 0.64
N LEU A 788 -19.19 5.27 -0.03
CA LEU A 788 -19.40 5.45 -1.47
C LEU A 788 -18.57 4.45 -2.32
N PHE A 789 -19.06 4.09 -3.50
CA PHE A 789 -18.44 3.03 -4.30
C PHE A 789 -17.30 3.56 -5.18
N GLN A 790 -16.05 3.35 -4.76
CA GLN A 790 -14.83 3.73 -5.50
C GLN A 790 -14.85 5.17 -6.07
N PRO A 791 -14.97 6.21 -5.22
CA PRO A 791 -14.90 7.60 -5.65
C PRO A 791 -13.60 7.91 -6.41
N LEU A 792 -13.71 8.28 -7.67
CA LEU A 792 -12.56 8.57 -8.55
C LEU A 792 -12.71 9.89 -9.31
N GLY A 793 -13.63 10.74 -8.85
CA GLY A 793 -13.65 12.16 -9.17
C GLY A 793 -14.64 12.94 -8.33
N VAL A 794 -14.32 14.22 -8.17
CA VAL A 794 -15.04 15.18 -7.34
C VAL A 794 -15.20 16.47 -8.14
N LYS A 795 -16.39 17.05 -8.09
CA LYS A 795 -16.67 18.41 -8.57
C LYS A 795 -17.57 19.16 -7.61
N ILE A 796 -17.27 20.44 -7.40
CA ILE A 796 -18.15 21.37 -6.70
C ILE A 796 -18.82 22.26 -7.75
N VAL A 797 -20.14 22.23 -7.82
CA VAL A 797 -20.96 23.04 -8.74
C VAL A 797 -22.01 23.76 -7.90
N ASP A 798 -22.00 25.09 -7.96
CA ASP A 798 -22.89 25.96 -7.16
C ASP A 798 -22.87 25.60 -5.67
N GLY A 799 -21.68 25.36 -5.13
CA GLY A 799 -21.45 24.97 -3.73
C GLY A 799 -21.84 23.53 -3.37
N SER A 800 -22.51 22.79 -4.28
CA SER A 800 -22.89 21.40 -4.07
C SER A 800 -21.76 20.44 -4.46
N ILE A 801 -21.54 19.41 -3.64
CA ILE A 801 -20.50 18.39 -3.89
C ILE A 801 -21.09 17.24 -4.72
N TYR A 802 -20.46 16.96 -5.86
CA TYR A 802 -20.74 15.83 -6.74
C TYR A 802 -19.56 14.86 -6.75
N ILE A 803 -19.85 13.57 -6.61
CA ILE A 803 -18.86 12.50 -6.57
C ILE A 803 -19.18 11.49 -7.68
N THR A 804 -18.21 11.18 -8.54
CA THR A 804 -18.32 10.05 -9.47
C THR A 804 -17.92 8.78 -8.77
N CYS A 805 -18.90 7.89 -8.60
CA CYS A 805 -18.75 6.55 -8.06
C CYS A 805 -18.91 5.53 -9.19
N ARG A 806 -18.53 4.28 -8.91
CA ARG A 806 -18.67 3.19 -9.87
C ARG A 806 -20.12 2.84 -10.18
N ASP A 807 -21.08 3.17 -9.33
CA ASP A 807 -22.51 2.87 -9.43
C ASP A 807 -23.39 4.09 -9.82
N GLN A 808 -22.94 5.31 -9.51
CA GLN A 808 -23.71 6.55 -9.68
C GLN A 808 -22.83 7.80 -9.69
N ILE A 809 -23.40 8.93 -10.13
CA ILE A 809 -22.97 10.26 -9.66
C ILE A 809 -23.79 10.56 -8.40
N ALA A 810 -23.11 10.71 -7.26
CA ALA A 810 -23.73 11.05 -5.99
C ALA A 810 -23.67 12.56 -5.77
N ARG A 811 -24.80 13.17 -5.37
CA ARG A 811 -24.84 14.55 -4.88
C ARG A 811 -25.05 14.53 -3.37
N LEU A 812 -24.21 15.25 -2.64
CA LEU A 812 -24.18 15.20 -1.18
C LEU A 812 -24.92 16.40 -0.59
N HIS A 813 -25.86 16.12 0.33
CA HIS A 813 -26.67 17.14 1.01
C HIS A 813 -26.49 17.10 2.52
N ASP A 814 -26.06 18.22 3.08
CA ASP A 814 -26.17 18.53 4.51
C ASP A 814 -27.53 19.20 4.75
N LEU A 815 -28.39 18.60 5.57
CA LEU A 815 -29.76 19.06 5.78
C LEU A 815 -29.92 19.89 7.07
N ASN A 816 -28.89 20.00 7.90
CA ASN A 816 -28.95 20.68 9.20
C ASN A 816 -27.84 21.74 9.40
N GLY A 817 -26.91 21.88 8.46
CA GLY A 817 -25.83 22.87 8.46
C GLY A 817 -24.62 22.52 9.32
N ASP A 818 -24.47 21.26 9.74
CA ASP A 818 -23.36 20.83 10.61
C ASP A 818 -22.11 20.36 9.84
N ASN A 819 -22.15 20.39 8.51
CA ASN A 819 -21.17 19.87 7.56
C ASN A 819 -21.02 18.33 7.56
N GLU A 820 -21.98 17.57 8.06
CA GLU A 820 -22.11 16.13 7.83
C GLU A 820 -23.24 15.87 6.81
N ILE A 821 -23.08 14.86 5.96
CA ILE A 821 -24.06 14.56 4.91
C ILE A 821 -25.18 13.70 5.46
N ASP A 822 -26.42 14.17 5.34
CA ASP A 822 -27.62 13.48 5.78
C ASP A 822 -28.36 12.80 4.63
N TYR A 823 -28.14 13.25 3.39
CA TYR A 823 -28.75 12.65 2.21
C TYR A 823 -27.74 12.53 1.08
N VAL A 824 -27.49 11.28 0.68
CA VAL A 824 -26.72 10.94 -0.52
C VAL A 824 -27.73 10.73 -1.64
N GLU A 825 -27.90 11.76 -2.47
CA GLU A 825 -28.78 11.72 -3.64
C GLU A 825 -28.13 10.92 -4.77
N SER A 826 -28.90 10.04 -5.40
CA SER A 826 -28.52 9.43 -6.68
C SER A 826 -28.85 10.41 -7.81
N PHE A 827 -27.91 11.30 -8.11
CA PHE A 827 -28.11 12.32 -9.14
C PHE A 827 -28.21 11.71 -10.53
N ASN A 828 -27.40 10.69 -10.81
CA ASN A 828 -27.50 9.85 -12.00
C ASN A 828 -26.99 8.43 -11.71
N ASN A 829 -27.65 7.41 -12.24
CA ASN A 829 -27.25 6.01 -12.11
C ASN A 829 -27.46 5.19 -13.41
N ASP A 830 -27.42 5.84 -14.57
CA ASP A 830 -27.78 5.21 -15.85
C ASP A 830 -26.78 4.13 -16.29
N HIS A 831 -25.49 4.32 -16.00
CA HIS A 831 -24.46 3.40 -16.48
C HIS A 831 -24.56 2.04 -15.79
N GLN A 832 -24.30 0.95 -16.53
CA GLN A 832 -24.34 -0.40 -15.95
C GLN A 832 -23.03 -0.78 -15.28
N VAL A 833 -23.11 -1.68 -14.30
CA VAL A 833 -21.97 -2.23 -13.55
C VAL A 833 -22.00 -3.76 -13.64
N THR A 834 -20.84 -4.38 -13.73
CA THR A 834 -20.66 -5.84 -13.69
C THR A 834 -19.81 -6.25 -12.48
N GLU A 835 -19.58 -7.55 -12.30
CA GLU A 835 -18.68 -8.07 -11.27
C GLU A 835 -17.20 -7.83 -11.57
N HIS A 836 -16.87 -7.37 -12.79
CA HIS A 836 -15.49 -7.30 -13.24
C HIS A 836 -14.68 -6.29 -12.41
N PHE A 837 -13.55 -6.68 -11.84
CA PHE A 837 -12.79 -5.80 -10.92
C PHE A 837 -12.24 -4.51 -11.56
N HIS A 838 -12.13 -4.45 -12.89
CA HIS A 838 -11.40 -3.42 -13.63
C HIS A 838 -12.28 -2.72 -14.67
N GLU A 839 -13.28 -1.96 -14.23
CA GLU A 839 -14.21 -1.16 -15.05
C GLU A 839 -14.55 0.19 -14.38
N PHE A 840 -13.52 0.87 -13.87
CA PHE A 840 -13.63 2.12 -13.12
C PHE A 840 -14.38 3.22 -13.88
N ALA A 841 -15.11 4.05 -13.13
CA ALA A 841 -15.62 5.34 -13.56
C ALA A 841 -14.61 6.42 -13.12
N MET A 842 -14.02 7.14 -14.05
CA MET A 842 -12.81 7.94 -13.85
C MET A 842 -13.03 9.41 -14.25
N GLY A 843 -12.53 10.30 -13.39
CA GLY A 843 -12.69 11.74 -13.49
C GLY A 843 -13.91 12.25 -12.74
N LEU A 844 -14.08 13.56 -12.76
CA LEU A 844 -15.37 14.20 -13.03
C LEU A 844 -15.07 15.60 -13.58
N GLN A 845 -15.59 15.93 -14.75
CA GLN A 845 -15.51 17.28 -15.35
C GLN A 845 -16.91 17.87 -15.50
N THR A 846 -16.98 19.19 -15.57
CA THR A 846 -18.23 19.90 -15.86
C THR A 846 -17.98 20.98 -16.90
N ASP A 847 -18.96 21.21 -17.79
CA ASP A 847 -18.93 22.31 -18.75
C ASP A 847 -19.68 23.55 -18.22
N SER A 848 -19.65 24.64 -19.00
CA SER A 848 -20.36 25.87 -18.65
C SER A 848 -21.89 25.76 -18.71
N GLN A 849 -22.44 24.69 -19.27
CA GLN A 849 -23.88 24.40 -19.27
C GLN A 849 -24.28 23.54 -18.06
N GLY A 850 -23.32 23.14 -17.22
CA GLY A 850 -23.54 22.31 -16.05
C GLY A 850 -23.59 20.81 -16.33
N ASN A 851 -23.27 20.34 -17.55
CA ASN A 851 -23.23 18.91 -17.84
C ASN A 851 -21.99 18.26 -17.23
N PHE A 852 -22.10 17.01 -16.82
CA PHE A 852 -21.01 16.25 -16.22
C PHE A 852 -20.38 15.27 -17.21
N TYR A 853 -19.07 15.03 -17.07
CA TYR A 853 -18.33 14.13 -17.94
C TYR A 853 -17.36 13.23 -17.17
N TYR A 854 -17.36 11.93 -17.48
CA TYR A 854 -16.45 10.95 -16.92
C TYR A 854 -16.21 9.81 -17.91
N ALA A 855 -15.11 9.08 -17.75
CA ALA A 855 -14.80 7.92 -18.59
C ALA A 855 -15.06 6.62 -17.84
N LYS A 856 -15.61 5.62 -18.51
CA LYS A 856 -15.79 4.28 -17.97
C LYS A 856 -14.89 3.28 -18.69
N SER A 857 -13.99 2.64 -17.95
CA SER A 857 -13.03 1.69 -18.49
C SER A 857 -13.70 0.44 -19.08
N ALA A 858 -13.05 -0.19 -20.05
CA ALA A 858 -13.43 -1.51 -20.54
C ALA A 858 -12.96 -2.60 -19.56
N ARG A 859 -13.42 -3.84 -19.77
CA ARG A 859 -12.98 -4.97 -18.96
C ARG A 859 -11.53 -5.32 -19.26
N HIS A 860 -10.71 -5.41 -18.21
CA HIS A 860 -9.37 -5.96 -18.33
C HIS A 860 -9.36 -7.38 -18.95
N ALA A 861 -8.69 -7.53 -20.10
CA ALA A 861 -8.42 -8.79 -20.80
C ALA A 861 -9.68 -9.61 -21.18
N LYS A 862 -10.86 -8.99 -21.17
CA LYS A 862 -12.14 -9.60 -21.56
C LYS A 862 -12.89 -8.66 -22.49
N THR A 863 -13.71 -9.22 -23.36
CA THR A 863 -14.64 -8.44 -24.18
C THR A 863 -15.73 -7.82 -23.32
N ALA A 864 -16.21 -6.64 -23.73
CA ALA A 864 -17.29 -5.94 -23.06
C ALA A 864 -18.59 -6.76 -23.01
N LEU A 865 -19.34 -6.62 -21.90
CA LEU A 865 -20.69 -7.15 -21.73
C LEU A 865 -21.79 -6.10 -21.93
N VAL A 866 -21.57 -4.89 -21.40
CA VAL A 866 -22.56 -3.79 -21.38
C VAL A 866 -22.09 -2.55 -22.17
N PRO A 867 -23.01 -1.70 -22.66
CA PRO A 867 -22.71 -0.54 -23.53
C PRO A 867 -21.65 0.44 -23.03
N HIS A 868 -21.57 0.65 -21.71
CA HIS A 868 -20.69 1.67 -21.15
C HIS A 868 -19.22 1.24 -21.01
N HIS A 869 -18.85 0.00 -21.34
CA HIS A 869 -17.46 -0.44 -21.26
C HIS A 869 -16.57 0.20 -22.33
N GLY A 870 -15.59 1.00 -21.88
CA GLY A 870 -14.59 1.62 -22.75
C GLY A 870 -15.09 2.90 -23.40
N THR A 871 -15.78 3.75 -22.64
CA THR A 871 -16.50 4.92 -23.14
C THR A 871 -16.16 6.22 -22.41
N LEU A 872 -16.36 7.35 -23.08
CA LEU A 872 -16.50 8.67 -22.47
C LEU A 872 -18.00 9.01 -22.41
N ILE A 873 -18.50 9.38 -21.24
CA ILE A 873 -19.93 9.58 -20.97
C ILE A 873 -20.17 11.04 -20.59
N LYS A 874 -21.24 11.62 -21.16
CA LYS A 874 -21.84 12.89 -20.75
C LYS A 874 -23.10 12.60 -19.94
N VAL A 875 -23.31 13.32 -18.86
CA VAL A 875 -24.57 13.36 -18.10
C VAL A 875 -25.11 14.78 -18.15
N SER A 876 -26.40 14.89 -18.48
CA SER A 876 -27.11 16.17 -18.54
C SER A 876 -27.04 16.93 -17.20
N ALA A 877 -27.09 18.26 -17.27
CA ALA A 877 -27.02 19.14 -16.08
C ALA A 877 -28.09 18.89 -15.00
N ASN A 878 -29.19 18.22 -15.34
CA ASN A 878 -30.24 17.82 -14.41
C ASN A 878 -30.15 16.34 -13.97
N GLY A 879 -29.13 15.61 -14.43
CA GLY A 879 -28.87 14.21 -14.07
C GLY A 879 -29.81 13.19 -14.74
N LYS A 880 -30.76 13.61 -15.58
CA LYS A 880 -31.82 12.72 -16.07
C LYS A 880 -31.40 11.79 -17.20
N GLU A 881 -30.41 12.19 -17.98
CA GLU A 881 -29.99 11.48 -19.20
C GLU A 881 -28.47 11.43 -19.32
N SER A 882 -27.99 10.32 -19.90
CA SER A 882 -26.59 10.07 -20.22
C SER A 882 -26.39 9.77 -21.70
N GLU A 883 -25.28 10.23 -22.26
CA GLU A 883 -24.89 10.05 -23.66
C GLU A 883 -23.45 9.50 -23.74
N ILE A 884 -23.24 8.44 -24.54
CA ILE A 884 -21.89 7.97 -24.88
C ILE A 884 -21.32 8.89 -25.97
N ILE A 885 -20.28 9.65 -25.63
CA ILE A 885 -19.63 10.61 -26.52
C ILE A 885 -18.62 9.93 -27.45
N ALA A 886 -17.89 8.94 -26.95
CA ALA A 886 -16.83 8.25 -27.67
C ALA A 886 -16.59 6.85 -27.09
N ASN A 887 -16.00 5.94 -27.88
CA ASN A 887 -15.78 4.55 -27.52
C ASN A 887 -14.38 4.04 -27.94
N GLY A 888 -14.06 2.79 -27.58
CA GLY A 888 -12.77 2.19 -27.92
C GLY A 888 -11.65 2.54 -26.97
N PHE A 889 -11.95 2.93 -25.73
CA PHE A 889 -10.98 3.03 -24.65
C PHE A 889 -10.79 1.68 -23.96
N ARG A 890 -9.58 1.40 -23.47
CA ARG A 890 -9.27 0.18 -22.70
C ARG A 890 -9.43 0.39 -21.20
N ALA A 891 -8.66 1.32 -20.67
CA ALA A 891 -8.58 1.70 -19.29
C ALA A 891 -8.36 3.21 -19.29
N ALA A 892 -9.45 3.98 -19.30
CA ALA A 892 -9.33 5.42 -19.26
C ALA A 892 -9.09 5.86 -17.82
N ASN A 893 -8.12 6.74 -17.56
CA ASN A 893 -7.84 7.23 -16.19
C ASN A 893 -8.05 8.74 -16.06
N GLY A 894 -7.66 9.52 -17.07
CA GLY A 894 -7.80 10.96 -17.09
C GLY A 894 -8.86 11.43 -18.08
N VAL A 895 -9.66 12.40 -17.65
CA VAL A 895 -10.60 13.13 -18.50
C VAL A 895 -10.33 14.63 -18.33
N CYS A 896 -10.01 15.30 -19.44
CA CYS A 896 -9.83 16.74 -19.51
C CYS A 896 -10.85 17.33 -20.48
N LEU A 897 -11.58 18.35 -20.05
CA LEU A 897 -12.42 19.16 -20.92
C LEU A 897 -11.56 20.30 -21.49
N ASN A 898 -11.52 20.42 -22.81
CA ASN A 898 -10.79 21.49 -23.49
C ASN A 898 -11.62 22.79 -23.51
N PRO A 899 -10.98 23.96 -23.62
CA PRO A 899 -11.68 25.23 -23.78
C PRO A 899 -12.62 25.30 -24.99
N ASP A 900 -12.36 24.52 -26.04
CA ASP A 900 -13.19 24.42 -27.25
C ASP A 900 -14.38 23.45 -27.11
N GLY A 901 -14.58 22.85 -25.92
CA GLY A 901 -15.64 21.88 -25.66
C GLY A 901 -15.33 20.44 -26.09
N THR A 902 -14.16 20.19 -26.69
CA THR A 902 -13.66 18.83 -26.96
C THR A 902 -12.98 18.22 -25.73
N PHE A 903 -12.44 17.00 -25.83
CA PHE A 903 -11.87 16.31 -24.68
C PHE A 903 -10.45 15.81 -24.94
N ILE A 904 -9.72 15.60 -23.86
CA ILE A 904 -8.52 14.76 -23.86
C ILE A 904 -8.73 13.61 -22.88
N VAL A 905 -8.47 12.38 -23.34
CA VAL A 905 -8.61 11.17 -22.52
C VAL A 905 -7.32 10.37 -22.56
N THR A 906 -6.76 10.07 -21.39
CA THR A 906 -5.65 9.11 -21.28
C THR A 906 -6.16 7.70 -21.22
N ASP A 907 -5.43 6.80 -21.88
CA ASP A 907 -5.76 5.39 -21.92
C ASP A 907 -4.49 4.55 -21.76
N GLN A 908 -4.58 3.43 -21.05
CA GLN A 908 -3.41 2.63 -20.68
C GLN A 908 -3.08 1.52 -21.69
N GLU A 909 -1.83 1.08 -21.68
CA GLU A 909 -1.32 -0.06 -22.44
C GLU A 909 -2.12 -1.34 -22.13
N GLY A 910 -2.28 -2.18 -23.16
CA GLY A 910 -2.56 -3.60 -23.00
C GLY A 910 -3.19 -4.17 -24.27
N HIS A 911 -4.24 -4.96 -24.12
CA HIS A 911 -4.91 -5.58 -25.27
C HIS A 911 -5.44 -4.49 -26.20
N TRP A 912 -5.07 -4.53 -27.48
CA TRP A 912 -5.38 -3.54 -28.51
C TRP A 912 -4.82 -2.12 -28.30
N ASN A 913 -4.08 -1.88 -27.22
CA ASN A 913 -3.39 -0.63 -26.95
C ASN A 913 -1.88 -0.90 -26.84
N PRO A 914 -1.09 -0.69 -27.91
CA PRO A 914 0.34 -1.00 -27.96
C PRO A 914 1.15 -0.37 -26.83
N LYS A 915 0.78 0.85 -26.46
CA LYS A 915 1.38 1.68 -25.41
C LYS A 915 0.30 2.55 -24.76
N ASN A 916 0.68 3.23 -23.68
CA ASN A 916 -0.16 4.28 -23.10
C ASN A 916 -0.39 5.37 -24.15
N ARG A 917 -1.54 6.04 -24.12
CA ARG A 917 -1.91 7.04 -25.14
C ARG A 917 -2.60 8.24 -24.54
N ILE A 918 -2.31 9.43 -25.08
CA ILE A 918 -3.09 10.66 -24.85
C ILE A 918 -3.96 10.87 -26.08
N ASN A 919 -5.29 10.82 -25.93
CA ASN A 919 -6.23 10.97 -27.03
C ASN A 919 -6.81 12.36 -27.09
N TYR A 920 -6.74 13.02 -28.24
CA TYR A 920 -7.56 14.19 -28.51
C TYR A 920 -8.92 13.70 -29.02
N VAL A 921 -9.97 13.85 -28.21
CA VAL A 921 -11.23 13.14 -28.38
C VAL A 921 -12.29 14.01 -29.03
N LYS A 922 -12.87 13.50 -30.12
CA LYS A 922 -14.06 14.01 -30.80
C LYS A 922 -15.26 13.08 -30.60
N LYS A 923 -16.47 13.65 -30.65
CA LYS A 923 -17.73 12.91 -30.58
C LYS A 923 -17.81 11.87 -31.69
N GLY A 924 -18.27 10.66 -31.35
CA GLY A 924 -18.39 9.50 -32.25
C GLY A 924 -17.07 8.78 -32.57
N GLY A 925 -15.93 9.26 -32.07
CA GLY A 925 -14.62 8.65 -32.38
C GLY A 925 -14.40 7.28 -31.72
N PHE A 926 -13.61 6.44 -32.40
CA PHE A 926 -13.14 5.14 -31.92
C PHE A 926 -11.62 5.17 -31.65
N TYR A 927 -11.21 4.83 -30.42
CA TYR A 927 -9.81 4.95 -29.97
C TYR A 927 -9.08 3.60 -29.86
N GLY A 928 -9.48 2.61 -30.66
CA GLY A 928 -8.62 1.47 -31.02
C GLY A 928 -8.74 0.21 -30.15
N ASN A 929 -9.35 0.25 -28.97
CA ASN A 929 -9.55 -0.96 -28.17
C ASN A 929 -10.74 -1.79 -28.68
N MET A 930 -10.47 -2.88 -29.40
CA MET A 930 -11.49 -3.78 -29.96
C MET A 930 -12.26 -4.61 -28.90
N PHE A 931 -11.83 -4.58 -27.64
CA PHE A 931 -12.55 -5.27 -26.55
C PHE A 931 -13.61 -4.38 -25.87
N GLY A 932 -13.72 -3.10 -26.27
CA GLY A 932 -14.78 -2.21 -25.82
C GLY A 932 -16.17 -2.63 -26.35
N TYR A 933 -17.21 -1.91 -25.92
CA TYR A 933 -18.55 -2.09 -26.46
C TYR A 933 -18.77 -1.15 -27.64
N HIS A 934 -18.67 -1.67 -28.86
CA HIS A 934 -18.89 -0.97 -30.12
C HIS A 934 -19.14 -1.99 -31.25
N ASP A 935 -19.49 -1.49 -32.43
CA ASP A 935 -19.75 -2.29 -33.64
C ASP A 935 -18.60 -2.26 -34.66
N VAL A 936 -17.50 -1.55 -34.37
CA VAL A 936 -16.30 -1.55 -35.22
C VAL A 936 -15.69 -2.96 -35.30
N THR A 937 -15.63 -3.52 -36.51
CA THR A 937 -15.03 -4.83 -36.80
C THR A 937 -13.67 -4.73 -37.49
N ASP A 938 -13.40 -3.62 -38.18
CA ASP A 938 -12.10 -3.37 -38.81
C ASP A 938 -11.04 -3.16 -37.74
N ASN A 939 -10.06 -4.07 -37.70
CA ASN A 939 -8.95 -4.03 -36.76
C ASN A 939 -7.67 -3.46 -37.38
N SER A 940 -7.77 -2.83 -38.55
CA SER A 940 -6.69 -2.06 -39.18
C SER A 940 -6.36 -0.80 -38.38
N ASP A 941 -5.12 -0.32 -38.46
CA ASP A 941 -4.72 0.89 -37.74
C ASP A 941 -5.41 2.17 -38.25
N SER A 942 -5.93 2.15 -39.48
CA SER A 942 -6.75 3.24 -40.05
C SER A 942 -8.14 3.34 -39.43
N ALA A 943 -8.65 2.29 -38.78
CA ALA A 943 -9.96 2.32 -38.14
C ALA A 943 -9.99 3.16 -36.85
N MET A 944 -8.84 3.37 -36.20
CA MET A 944 -8.76 4.15 -34.96
C MET A 944 -8.33 5.60 -35.21
N GLU A 945 -8.82 6.50 -34.36
CA GLU A 945 -8.26 7.84 -34.25
C GLU A 945 -6.83 7.76 -33.66
N GLN A 946 -5.89 8.45 -34.30
CA GLN A 946 -4.50 8.48 -33.83
C GLN A 946 -4.39 9.36 -32.57
N PRO A 947 -3.67 8.89 -31.53
CA PRO A 947 -3.49 9.68 -30.31
C PRO A 947 -2.59 10.89 -30.57
N LEU A 948 -2.62 11.89 -29.69
CA LEU A 948 -1.62 12.95 -29.66
C LEU A 948 -0.21 12.34 -29.55
N CYS A 949 -0.05 11.36 -28.66
CA CYS A 949 1.17 10.56 -28.57
C CYS A 949 0.93 9.17 -27.98
N TRP A 950 1.80 8.25 -28.38
CA TRP A 950 2.06 6.99 -27.70
C TRP A 950 3.19 7.17 -26.69
N ILE A 951 3.02 6.62 -25.48
CA ILE A 951 3.95 6.82 -24.36
C ILE A 951 4.51 5.48 -23.92
N THR A 952 5.82 5.33 -24.02
CA THR A 952 6.52 4.12 -23.57
C THR A 952 6.40 3.95 -22.05
N ASN A 953 6.14 2.73 -21.58
CA ASN A 953 5.95 2.43 -20.16
C ASN A 953 7.15 2.77 -19.27
N SER A 954 8.38 2.72 -19.80
CA SER A 954 9.58 3.14 -19.08
C SER A 954 9.60 4.65 -18.81
N PHE A 955 8.84 5.42 -19.59
CA PHE A 955 8.68 6.86 -19.46
C PHE A 955 7.51 7.21 -18.51
N ASP A 956 6.32 6.69 -18.82
CA ASP A 956 5.15 6.72 -17.93
C ASP A 956 4.37 5.40 -18.04
N ARG A 957 4.10 4.75 -16.90
CA ARG A 957 3.40 3.47 -16.82
C ARG A 957 1.88 3.59 -16.84
N SER A 958 1.33 4.71 -16.35
CA SER A 958 -0.11 4.92 -16.26
C SER A 958 -0.40 6.42 -16.15
N PRO A 959 -0.57 7.09 -17.29
CA PRO A 959 -0.97 8.49 -17.34
C PRO A 959 -2.33 8.69 -16.65
N GLY A 960 -2.43 9.74 -15.85
CA GLY A 960 -3.60 10.16 -15.09
C GLY A 960 -4.39 11.26 -15.78
N GLU A 961 -4.97 12.17 -14.99
CA GLU A 961 -5.71 13.33 -15.48
C GLU A 961 -4.78 14.38 -16.11
N LEU A 962 -5.27 15.01 -17.19
CA LEU A 962 -4.64 16.17 -17.79
C LEU A 962 -5.37 17.45 -17.41
N MET A 963 -4.62 18.54 -17.36
CA MET A 963 -5.19 19.87 -17.22
C MET A 963 -4.39 20.91 -17.99
N TRP A 964 -5.12 21.89 -18.53
CA TRP A 964 -4.56 23.13 -19.02
C TRP A 964 -4.12 23.99 -17.83
N VAL A 965 -2.91 24.55 -17.90
CA VAL A 965 -2.49 25.63 -17.02
C VAL A 965 -3.35 26.85 -17.33
N PRO A 966 -4.14 27.39 -16.39
CA PRO A 966 -4.98 28.54 -16.64
C PRO A 966 -4.17 29.73 -17.13
N GLU A 967 -4.71 30.52 -18.06
CA GLU A 967 -4.04 31.74 -18.56
C GLU A 967 -3.68 32.73 -17.45
N LYS A 968 -4.48 32.73 -16.38
CA LYS A 968 -4.29 33.58 -15.19
C LYS A 968 -3.47 32.94 -14.07
N ALA A 969 -2.90 31.75 -14.24
CA ALA A 969 -2.16 31.03 -13.20
C ALA A 969 -0.85 31.72 -12.78
N LYS A 970 -0.34 32.64 -13.61
CA LYS A 970 0.95 33.32 -13.44
C LYS A 970 2.12 32.32 -13.43
N TRP A 971 2.09 31.32 -14.31
CA TRP A 971 3.18 30.36 -14.53
C TRP A 971 4.07 30.75 -15.73
N GLY A 972 4.01 32.01 -16.16
CA GLY A 972 4.80 32.54 -17.28
C GLY A 972 4.53 31.81 -18.59
N ALA A 973 5.58 31.33 -19.25
CA ALA A 973 5.50 30.63 -20.54
C ALA A 973 4.74 29.29 -20.49
N LEU A 974 4.40 28.79 -19.28
CA LEU A 974 3.58 27.60 -19.11
C LEU A 974 2.07 27.90 -19.08
N ASN A 975 1.64 29.16 -18.98
CA ASN A 975 0.23 29.51 -19.14
C ASN A 975 -0.31 28.99 -20.49
N GLY A 976 -1.51 28.43 -20.49
CA GLY A 976 -2.12 27.86 -21.69
C GLY A 976 -1.46 26.57 -22.18
N LYS A 977 -0.50 25.98 -21.43
CA LYS A 977 0.11 24.69 -21.77
C LYS A 977 -0.61 23.54 -21.07
N LEU A 978 -0.46 22.35 -21.63
CA LEU A 978 -1.11 21.14 -21.15
C LEU A 978 -0.17 20.35 -20.23
N LEU A 979 -0.64 19.97 -19.05
CA LEU A 979 0.06 19.10 -18.11
C LEU A 979 -0.62 17.73 -18.05
N ASN A 980 0.17 16.70 -17.76
CA ASN A 980 -0.29 15.34 -17.50
C ASN A 980 0.27 14.84 -16.16
N LEU A 981 -0.62 14.38 -15.28
CA LEU A 981 -0.26 13.68 -14.06
C LEU A 981 0.01 12.19 -14.35
N SER A 982 0.83 11.54 -13.53
CA SER A 982 1.09 10.10 -13.68
C SER A 982 0.80 9.32 -12.40
N TYR A 983 -0.20 8.43 -12.48
CA TYR A 983 -0.45 7.44 -11.45
C TYR A 983 0.70 6.42 -11.43
N GLY A 984 1.16 6.03 -12.61
CA GLY A 984 2.14 4.95 -12.74
C GLY A 984 3.51 5.29 -12.19
N THR A 985 3.93 6.55 -12.29
CA THR A 985 5.28 7.00 -11.92
C THR A 985 5.32 8.08 -10.84
N GLY A 986 4.19 8.69 -10.48
CA GLY A 986 4.15 9.80 -9.53
C GLY A 986 4.90 11.03 -10.04
N LYS A 987 4.88 11.28 -11.35
CA LYS A 987 5.51 12.46 -11.97
C LYS A 987 4.45 13.39 -12.55
N ILE A 988 4.89 14.61 -12.85
CA ILE A 988 4.12 15.58 -13.65
C ILE A 988 4.88 15.82 -14.94
N PHE A 989 4.15 15.84 -16.05
CA PHE A 989 4.69 16.03 -17.38
C PHE A 989 4.07 17.26 -18.04
N LEU A 990 4.87 18.02 -18.77
CA LEU A 990 4.41 18.96 -19.78
C LEU A 990 4.13 18.17 -21.07
N VAL A 991 3.14 18.62 -21.85
CA VAL A 991 2.74 17.99 -23.11
C VAL A 991 2.96 18.95 -24.29
N PRO A 992 4.20 19.11 -24.81
CA PRO A 992 4.46 19.93 -25.99
C PRO A 992 3.83 19.29 -27.23
N HIS A 993 2.99 20.05 -27.94
CA HIS A 993 2.25 19.52 -29.08
C HIS A 993 1.83 20.61 -30.06
N GLU A 994 1.36 20.17 -31.22
CA GLU A 994 0.71 20.97 -32.24
C GLU A 994 -0.61 20.32 -32.69
N LYS A 995 -1.43 21.08 -33.44
CA LYS A 995 -2.52 20.53 -34.26
C LYS A 995 -2.21 20.85 -35.72
N PHE A 996 -1.91 19.84 -36.52
CA PHE A 996 -1.64 19.97 -37.95
C PHE A 996 -2.75 19.30 -38.76
N LYS A 997 -3.43 20.05 -39.64
CA LYS A 997 -4.59 19.58 -40.43
C LYS A 997 -5.64 18.80 -39.60
N GLY A 998 -5.89 19.25 -38.38
CA GLY A 998 -6.84 18.61 -37.45
C GLY A 998 -6.27 17.44 -36.62
N GLN A 999 -5.12 16.88 -36.96
CA GLN A 999 -4.44 15.86 -36.16
C GLN A 999 -3.60 16.52 -35.07
N ALA A 1000 -3.86 16.18 -33.81
CA ALA A 1000 -2.97 16.52 -32.70
C ALA A 1000 -1.75 15.59 -32.72
N GLN A 1001 -0.55 16.13 -32.57
CA GLN A 1001 0.68 15.34 -32.47
C GLN A 1001 1.70 16.07 -31.59
N GLY A 1002 2.53 15.31 -30.88
CA GLY A 1002 3.43 15.87 -29.87
C GLY A 1002 3.94 14.80 -28.93
N GLY A 1003 4.32 15.19 -27.72
CA GLY A 1003 4.88 14.27 -26.74
C GLY A 1003 4.78 14.75 -25.31
N MET A 1004 5.47 14.05 -24.42
CA MET A 1004 5.55 14.38 -23.00
C MET A 1004 7.00 14.57 -22.57
N ILE A 1005 7.21 15.53 -21.66
CA ILE A 1005 8.48 15.73 -20.96
C ILE A 1005 8.24 15.95 -19.47
N SER A 1006 9.06 15.32 -18.62
CA SER A 1006 8.98 15.49 -17.16
C SER A 1006 9.33 16.93 -16.78
N ILE A 1007 8.55 17.54 -15.88
CA ILE A 1007 8.90 18.86 -15.31
C ILE A 1007 9.90 18.78 -14.15
N GLY A 1008 10.44 17.58 -13.87
CA GLY A 1008 11.44 17.36 -12.83
C GLY A 1008 10.88 17.12 -11.43
N LEU A 1009 9.57 16.90 -11.30
CA LEU A 1009 8.91 16.59 -10.03
C LEU A 1009 8.57 15.11 -9.91
N ASP A 1010 8.81 14.54 -8.73
CA ASP A 1010 8.58 13.14 -8.41
C ASP A 1010 8.00 12.99 -7.00
N PHE A 1011 6.96 12.18 -6.86
CA PHE A 1011 6.12 12.06 -5.67
C PHE A 1011 6.11 10.62 -5.13
N PRO A 1012 5.87 10.40 -3.82
CA PRO A 1012 5.88 9.05 -3.23
C PRO A 1012 4.62 8.23 -3.56
N THR A 1013 3.62 8.86 -4.15
CA THR A 1013 2.31 8.27 -4.51
C THR A 1013 2.05 8.43 -6.01
N GLY A 1014 1.16 7.61 -6.57
CA GLY A 1014 0.73 7.79 -7.96
C GLY A 1014 -0.23 8.97 -8.08
N LEU A 1015 0.16 10.04 -8.78
CA LEU A 1015 -0.68 11.23 -8.97
C LEU A 1015 -1.70 11.04 -10.08
N MET A 1016 -2.99 11.16 -9.79
CA MET A 1016 -4.02 10.87 -10.78
C MET A 1016 -5.09 11.95 -10.96
N ARG A 1017 -5.25 12.88 -10.00
CA ARG A 1017 -6.20 14.00 -10.10
C ARG A 1017 -5.53 15.30 -9.71
N GLY A 1018 -5.87 16.37 -10.43
CA GLY A 1018 -5.35 17.70 -10.13
C GLY A 1018 -6.35 18.80 -10.41
N ARG A 1019 -6.18 19.93 -9.73
CA ARG A 1019 -6.99 21.14 -9.89
C ARG A 1019 -6.10 22.36 -9.70
N PHE A 1020 -6.28 23.37 -10.53
CA PHE A 1020 -5.73 24.68 -10.26
C PHE A 1020 -6.64 25.40 -9.26
N HIS A 1021 -6.04 25.95 -8.22
CA HIS A 1021 -6.77 26.69 -7.21
C HIS A 1021 -7.34 27.98 -7.81
N PRO A 1022 -8.62 28.31 -7.56
CA PRO A 1022 -9.33 29.38 -8.28
C PRO A 1022 -8.73 30.78 -8.07
N GLU A 1023 -8.14 31.04 -6.89
CA GLU A 1023 -7.56 32.34 -6.55
C GLU A 1023 -6.03 32.42 -6.67
N ASN A 1024 -5.27 31.54 -5.98
CA ASN A 1024 -3.80 31.63 -5.97
C ASN A 1024 -3.12 31.10 -7.25
N GLY A 1025 -3.87 30.45 -8.15
CA GLY A 1025 -3.39 29.98 -9.45
C GLY A 1025 -2.39 28.81 -9.38
N GLN A 1026 -2.20 28.17 -8.22
CA GLN A 1026 -1.27 27.05 -8.06
C GLN A 1026 -1.96 25.71 -8.31
N LEU A 1027 -1.19 24.70 -8.73
CA LEU A 1027 -1.69 23.37 -9.00
C LEU A 1027 -1.73 22.58 -7.69
N TYR A 1028 -2.86 21.92 -7.42
CA TYR A 1028 -2.94 20.92 -6.37
C TYR A 1028 -3.15 19.57 -7.03
N ALA A 1029 -2.53 18.53 -6.48
CA ALA A 1029 -2.60 17.19 -7.01
C ALA A 1029 -2.74 16.16 -5.91
N THR A 1030 -3.56 15.14 -6.17
CA THR A 1030 -3.76 14.02 -5.28
C THR A 1030 -3.63 12.69 -6.01
N GLY A 1031 -3.40 11.65 -5.22
CA GLY A 1031 -2.98 10.37 -5.73
C GLY A 1031 -3.04 9.27 -4.69
N MET A 1032 -2.88 8.05 -5.17
CA MET A 1032 -2.92 6.84 -4.37
C MET A 1032 -2.07 5.74 -5.00
N PHE A 1033 -1.84 4.66 -4.26
CA PHE A 1033 -1.45 3.38 -4.84
C PHE A 1033 -2.57 2.34 -4.64
N ALA A 1034 -2.94 1.68 -5.73
CA ALA A 1034 -3.93 0.61 -5.76
C ALA A 1034 -3.30 -0.70 -6.24
N TRP A 1035 -2.92 -0.76 -7.53
CA TRP A 1035 -2.09 -1.81 -8.11
C TRP A 1035 -1.22 -1.24 -9.25
N ALA A 1036 -0.15 -1.96 -9.60
CA ALA A 1036 0.70 -1.69 -10.78
C ALA A 1036 1.16 -0.22 -10.96
N GLY A 1037 2.14 0.20 -10.14
CA GLY A 1037 2.84 1.49 -10.23
C GLY A 1037 4.24 1.40 -9.62
N SER A 1038 5.11 2.36 -9.92
CA SER A 1038 6.45 2.44 -9.29
C SER A 1038 6.42 3.17 -7.95
N LYS A 1039 5.33 3.87 -7.63
CA LYS A 1039 5.10 4.59 -6.37
C LYS A 1039 4.10 3.81 -5.51
N ARG A 1040 4.37 3.70 -4.21
CA ARG A 1040 3.65 2.78 -3.30
C ARG A 1040 3.08 3.43 -2.05
N GLY A 1041 3.19 4.75 -1.89
CA GLY A 1041 2.50 5.44 -0.81
C GLY A 1041 0.98 5.27 -0.96
N ASP A 1042 0.29 5.01 0.15
CA ASP A 1042 -1.15 4.77 0.17
C ASP A 1042 -1.93 5.92 -0.50
N GLY A 1043 -1.62 7.16 -0.14
CA GLY A 1043 -2.16 8.37 -0.77
C GLY A 1043 -1.30 9.60 -0.49
N GLY A 1044 -1.54 10.66 -1.25
CA GLY A 1044 -0.84 11.94 -1.10
C GLY A 1044 -1.68 13.13 -1.56
N PHE A 1045 -1.43 14.31 -0.99
CA PHE A 1045 -2.08 15.56 -1.40
C PHE A 1045 -1.07 16.71 -1.34
N TYR A 1046 -0.83 17.33 -2.49
CA TYR A 1046 0.28 18.26 -2.69
C TYR A 1046 -0.19 19.55 -3.35
N ARG A 1047 0.49 20.65 -3.05
CA ARG A 1047 0.46 21.88 -3.84
C ARG A 1047 1.79 22.05 -4.54
N ILE A 1048 1.74 22.32 -5.84
CA ILE A 1048 2.88 22.65 -6.68
C ILE A 1048 2.80 24.15 -6.96
N ARG A 1049 3.75 24.89 -6.40
CA ARG A 1049 3.88 26.34 -6.57
C ARG A 1049 4.89 26.68 -7.65
N HIS A 1050 4.53 27.54 -8.59
CA HIS A 1050 5.50 28.15 -9.50
C HIS A 1050 6.13 29.39 -8.86
N THR A 1051 7.45 29.39 -8.71
CA THR A 1051 8.20 30.43 -7.97
C THR A 1051 8.56 31.66 -8.81
N GLN A 1052 8.00 31.77 -10.02
CA GLN A 1052 8.33 32.80 -11.02
C GLN A 1052 9.72 32.68 -11.65
N ILE A 1053 10.51 31.68 -11.26
CA ILE A 1053 11.70 31.27 -11.98
C ILE A 1053 11.26 30.47 -13.21
N ALA A 1054 11.65 30.91 -14.41
CA ALA A 1054 11.35 30.18 -15.63
C ALA A 1054 12.03 28.80 -15.60
N PRO A 1055 11.29 27.69 -15.73
CA PRO A 1055 11.91 26.37 -15.88
C PRO A 1055 12.65 26.30 -17.22
N ASN A 1056 13.60 25.37 -17.40
CA ASN A 1056 14.25 25.13 -18.70
C ASN A 1056 13.54 23.97 -19.42
N LEU A 1057 12.39 24.25 -20.06
CA LEU A 1057 11.51 23.24 -20.66
C LEU A 1057 11.10 23.61 -22.10
N PRO A 1058 10.98 22.64 -23.02
CA PRO A 1058 10.39 22.85 -24.33
C PRO A 1058 8.86 22.89 -24.18
N THR A 1059 8.23 23.98 -24.61
CA THR A 1059 6.77 24.19 -24.52
C THR A 1059 6.03 23.93 -25.82
N VAL A 1060 6.76 23.80 -26.93
CA VAL A 1060 6.23 23.49 -28.26
C VAL A 1060 7.11 22.42 -28.90
N LEU A 1061 6.46 21.47 -29.57
CA LEU A 1061 7.07 20.52 -30.49
C LEU A 1061 6.26 20.57 -31.78
N LYS A 1062 6.90 20.90 -32.90
CA LYS A 1062 6.27 20.98 -34.23
C LYS A 1062 7.04 20.15 -35.23
N ALA A 1063 6.34 19.44 -36.09
CA ALA A 1063 6.91 18.82 -37.28
C ALA A 1063 7.21 19.89 -38.33
N THR A 1064 8.29 19.68 -39.07
CA THR A 1064 8.65 20.47 -40.25
C THR A 1064 8.85 19.53 -41.42
N LYS A 1065 8.99 20.02 -42.65
CA LYS A 1065 9.13 19.14 -43.83
C LYS A 1065 10.29 18.14 -43.75
N ASP A 1066 11.31 18.45 -42.96
CA ASP A 1066 12.59 17.74 -42.91
C ASP A 1066 13.09 17.54 -41.48
N GLY A 1067 12.23 17.64 -40.46
CA GLY A 1067 12.65 17.53 -39.06
C GLY A 1067 11.63 18.07 -38.06
N VAL A 1068 12.11 18.69 -36.98
CA VAL A 1068 11.24 19.24 -35.91
C VAL A 1068 11.73 20.58 -35.39
N GLU A 1069 10.81 21.37 -34.84
CA GLU A 1069 11.09 22.59 -34.09
C GLU A 1069 10.68 22.43 -32.62
N LEU A 1070 11.58 22.85 -31.72
CA LEU A 1070 11.37 22.92 -30.28
C LEU A 1070 11.44 24.38 -29.82
N GLU A 1071 10.45 24.84 -29.07
CA GLU A 1071 10.47 26.17 -28.44
C GLU A 1071 10.67 26.05 -26.93
N PHE A 1072 11.75 26.62 -26.41
CA PHE A 1072 12.09 26.60 -25.00
C PHE A 1072 11.58 27.84 -24.27
N THR A 1073 11.24 27.66 -23.00
CA THR A 1073 10.92 28.74 -22.05
C THR A 1073 12.06 29.74 -21.86
N SER A 1074 13.30 29.27 -21.92
CA SER A 1074 14.52 30.05 -21.69
C SER A 1074 15.31 30.24 -22.99
N GLU A 1075 16.04 31.34 -23.07
CA GLU A 1075 17.05 31.54 -24.13
C GLU A 1075 18.20 30.58 -23.94
N LEU A 1076 18.65 29.97 -25.03
CA LEU A 1076 19.71 28.99 -25.05
C LEU A 1076 21.07 29.62 -25.30
N ASP A 1077 22.11 28.98 -24.78
CA ASP A 1077 23.49 29.27 -25.16
C ASP A 1077 23.67 28.99 -26.66
N LYS A 1078 24.15 29.98 -27.42
CA LYS A 1078 24.18 29.91 -28.87
C LYS A 1078 25.11 28.82 -29.37
N ASP A 1079 26.27 28.69 -28.75
CA ASP A 1079 27.32 27.80 -29.21
C ASP A 1079 26.94 26.34 -28.92
N GLN A 1080 26.44 26.05 -27.72
CA GLN A 1080 26.03 24.68 -27.39
C GLN A 1080 24.73 24.27 -28.10
N ALA A 1081 23.77 25.19 -28.30
CA ALA A 1081 22.49 24.86 -28.91
C ALA A 1081 22.62 24.45 -30.39
N ILE A 1082 23.67 24.85 -31.10
CA ILE A 1082 23.90 24.44 -32.49
C ILE A 1082 24.79 23.19 -32.62
N GLU A 1083 25.32 22.64 -31.51
CA GLU A 1083 26.12 21.43 -31.55
C GLU A 1083 25.23 20.19 -31.80
N LEU A 1084 25.51 19.44 -32.87
CA LEU A 1084 24.74 18.22 -33.22
C LEU A 1084 24.73 17.18 -32.08
N LYS A 1085 25.86 17.02 -31.38
CA LYS A 1085 26.01 16.07 -30.25
C LYS A 1085 25.13 16.42 -29.04
N SER A 1086 24.59 17.63 -28.98
CA SER A 1086 23.65 18.04 -27.93
C SER A 1086 22.29 17.36 -28.06
N TYR A 1087 22.02 16.69 -29.18
CA TYR A 1087 20.73 16.06 -29.48
C TYR A 1087 20.89 14.60 -29.87
N GLN A 1088 19.95 13.76 -29.45
CA GLN A 1088 19.84 12.37 -29.89
C GLN A 1088 18.39 12.05 -30.22
N ILE A 1089 18.16 11.56 -31.43
CA ILE A 1089 16.83 11.19 -31.92
C ILE A 1089 16.78 9.68 -32.07
N LYS A 1090 15.78 9.05 -31.47
CA LYS A 1090 15.51 7.63 -31.61
C LYS A 1090 14.07 7.42 -32.04
N VAL A 1091 13.84 6.57 -33.02
CA VAL A 1091 12.48 6.22 -33.50
C VAL A 1091 12.24 4.72 -33.41
N TRP A 1092 10.98 4.33 -33.27
CA TRP A 1092 10.54 2.93 -33.27
C TRP A 1092 9.08 2.80 -33.71
N ASP A 1093 8.77 1.62 -34.21
CA ASP A 1093 7.42 1.22 -34.57
C ASP A 1093 6.76 0.46 -33.41
N LEU A 1094 5.43 0.45 -33.42
CA LEU A 1094 4.59 -0.29 -32.48
C LEU A 1094 3.61 -1.15 -33.27
N LYS A 1095 3.14 -2.24 -32.65
CA LYS A 1095 2.17 -3.15 -33.27
C LYS A 1095 0.90 -3.20 -32.45
N ARG A 1096 -0.21 -2.77 -33.04
CA ARG A 1096 -1.54 -2.92 -32.45
C ARG A 1096 -2.07 -4.32 -32.69
N THR A 1097 -2.33 -5.05 -31.62
CA THR A 1097 -2.80 -6.44 -31.69
C THR A 1097 -3.73 -6.77 -30.53
N ARG A 1098 -4.39 -7.92 -30.62
CA ARG A 1098 -5.13 -8.50 -29.51
C ARG A 1098 -4.27 -8.81 -28.28
N ASN A 1099 -2.95 -8.99 -28.44
CA ASN A 1099 -2.05 -9.30 -27.34
C ASN A 1099 -1.80 -8.06 -26.46
N TYR A 1100 -1.34 -8.30 -25.23
CA TYR A 1100 -1.06 -7.22 -24.29
C TYR A 1100 0.18 -6.41 -24.73
N GLY A 1101 -0.04 -5.13 -25.05
CA GLY A 1101 1.02 -4.16 -25.32
C GLY A 1101 1.83 -4.45 -26.58
N SER A 1102 2.91 -3.70 -26.76
CA SER A 1102 3.86 -3.87 -27.86
C SER A 1102 5.29 -3.68 -27.37
N LYS A 1103 6.22 -4.49 -27.87
CA LYS A 1103 7.63 -4.11 -27.83
C LYS A 1103 7.90 -2.99 -28.84
N HIS A 1104 9.08 -2.38 -28.78
CA HIS A 1104 9.57 -1.53 -29.86
C HIS A 1104 10.03 -2.40 -31.03
N TYR A 1105 9.66 -2.01 -32.24
CA TYR A 1105 10.11 -2.62 -33.50
C TYR A 1105 10.91 -1.60 -34.29
N ASN A 1106 11.85 -2.06 -35.11
CA ASN A 1106 12.67 -1.20 -35.97
C ASN A 1106 13.31 0.00 -35.24
N GLU A 1107 13.66 -0.21 -33.96
CA GLU A 1107 14.22 0.84 -33.11
C GLU A 1107 15.61 1.22 -33.62
N ARG A 1108 15.80 2.50 -33.93
CA ARG A 1108 17.06 3.02 -34.49
C ARG A 1108 17.26 4.49 -34.16
N LEU A 1109 18.51 4.92 -34.19
CA LEU A 1109 18.87 6.34 -34.11
C LEU A 1109 18.68 7.01 -35.47
N LEU A 1110 18.28 8.28 -35.46
CA LEU A 1110 18.31 9.16 -36.64
C LEU A 1110 19.40 10.21 -36.47
N GLU A 1111 20.04 10.57 -37.58
CA GLU A 1111 21.10 11.58 -37.60
C GLU A 1111 20.50 12.99 -37.71
N VAL A 1112 20.92 13.89 -36.82
CA VAL A 1112 20.64 15.32 -36.93
C VAL A 1112 21.70 15.93 -37.85
N LYS A 1113 21.30 16.44 -39.01
CA LYS A 1113 22.23 16.99 -40.02
C LYS A 1113 22.58 18.45 -39.78
N GLU A 1114 21.64 19.22 -39.24
CA GLU A 1114 21.80 20.63 -38.96
C GLU A 1114 20.92 21.02 -37.77
N VAL A 1115 21.42 21.96 -36.96
CA VAL A 1115 20.66 22.59 -35.90
C VAL A 1115 20.67 24.09 -36.10
N MET A 1116 19.49 24.69 -36.24
CA MET A 1116 19.34 26.14 -36.38
C MET A 1116 18.71 26.73 -35.13
N LEU A 1117 19.31 27.81 -34.63
CA LEU A 1117 18.76 28.58 -33.52
C LEU A 1117 18.12 29.88 -34.05
N SER A 1118 16.88 30.14 -33.65
CA SER A 1118 16.19 31.39 -33.96
C SER A 1118 16.92 32.63 -33.43
N LYS A 1119 16.68 33.81 -34.02
CA LYS A 1119 17.25 35.09 -33.57
C LYS A 1119 16.98 35.38 -32.08
N GLY A 1120 15.82 34.96 -31.58
CA GLY A 1120 15.43 35.11 -30.18
C GLY A 1120 16.01 34.06 -29.23
N GLY A 1121 16.81 33.10 -29.73
CA GLY A 1121 17.53 32.12 -28.91
C GLY A 1121 16.67 31.05 -28.23
N ARG A 1122 15.36 30.96 -28.53
CA ARG A 1122 14.42 30.02 -27.85
C ARG A 1122 13.92 28.89 -28.73
N ILE A 1123 13.89 29.09 -30.04
CA ILE A 1123 13.46 28.06 -31.00
C ILE A 1123 14.68 27.39 -31.60
N VAL A 1124 14.73 26.07 -31.47
CA VAL A 1124 15.70 25.17 -32.08
C VAL A 1124 15.00 24.36 -33.17
N ARG A 1125 15.51 24.44 -34.40
CA ARG A 1125 15.10 23.57 -35.50
C ARG A 1125 16.13 22.48 -35.70
N LEU A 1126 15.73 21.22 -35.55
CA LEU A 1126 16.53 20.03 -35.82
C LEU A 1126 16.19 19.53 -37.22
N VAL A 1127 17.16 19.59 -38.15
CA VAL A 1127 17.01 19.04 -39.50
C VAL A 1127 17.39 17.56 -39.46
N ILE A 1128 16.41 16.71 -39.72
CA ILE A 1128 16.48 15.24 -39.66
C ILE A 1128 15.84 14.70 -40.95
N PRO A 1129 16.56 14.68 -42.09
CA PRO A 1129 15.97 14.36 -43.40
C PRO A 1129 15.34 12.96 -43.49
N GLU A 1130 15.79 12.02 -42.66
CA GLU A 1130 15.26 10.67 -42.60
C GLU A 1130 13.99 10.53 -41.73
N LEU A 1131 13.58 11.59 -41.03
CA LEU A 1131 12.38 11.58 -40.21
C LEU A 1131 11.13 11.43 -41.09
N LYS A 1132 10.37 10.38 -40.81
CA LYS A 1132 9.07 10.09 -41.41
C LYS A 1132 8.01 10.02 -40.30
N PRO A 1133 6.71 10.02 -40.63
CA PRO A 1133 5.68 9.71 -39.65
C PRO A 1133 6.03 8.46 -38.84
N THR A 1134 5.93 8.57 -37.53
CA THR A 1134 6.29 7.53 -36.58
C THR A 1134 5.38 7.57 -35.36
N TRP A 1135 4.97 6.39 -34.89
CA TRP A 1135 4.21 6.27 -33.66
C TRP A 1135 5.10 6.45 -32.42
N GLY A 1136 6.39 6.15 -32.52
CA GLY A 1136 7.33 6.25 -31.41
C GLY A 1136 8.57 7.05 -31.77
N MET A 1137 8.84 8.09 -31.00
CA MET A 1137 10.07 8.86 -31.06
C MET A 1137 10.50 9.31 -29.66
N SER A 1138 11.81 9.39 -29.46
CA SER A 1138 12.45 10.04 -28.31
C SER A 1138 13.39 11.12 -28.84
N ILE A 1139 13.25 12.33 -28.31
CA ILE A 1139 14.18 13.45 -28.50
C ILE A 1139 14.86 13.70 -27.17
N ARG A 1140 16.15 13.35 -27.08
CA ARG A 1140 16.99 13.67 -25.93
C ARG A 1140 17.87 14.86 -26.25
N TYR A 1141 18.06 15.72 -25.26
CA TYR A 1141 18.95 16.86 -25.39
C TYR A 1141 19.74 17.11 -24.11
N LYS A 1142 20.94 17.66 -24.26
CA LYS A 1142 21.74 18.25 -23.18
C LYS A 1142 22.18 19.64 -23.62
N LEU A 1143 21.71 20.66 -22.91
CA LEU A 1143 21.83 22.07 -23.30
C LEU A 1143 22.23 22.94 -22.12
N LYS A 1144 22.48 24.21 -22.42
CA LYS A 1144 22.79 25.28 -21.48
C LYS A 1144 21.94 26.47 -21.87
N ASN A 1145 21.40 27.17 -20.88
CA ASN A 1145 20.70 28.42 -21.14
C ASN A 1145 21.70 29.58 -21.27
N SER A 1146 21.24 30.75 -21.72
CA SER A 1146 22.09 31.93 -21.91
C SER A 1146 22.75 32.44 -20.62
N LYS A 1147 22.35 31.94 -19.44
CA LYS A 1147 22.95 32.22 -18.14
C LYS A 1147 24.01 31.20 -17.71
N GLY A 1148 24.25 30.17 -18.51
CA GLY A 1148 25.25 29.16 -18.20
C GLY A 1148 24.75 27.94 -17.43
N GLU A 1149 23.44 27.83 -17.15
CA GLU A 1149 22.87 26.69 -16.42
C GLU A 1149 22.69 25.49 -17.35
N GLU A 1150 23.32 24.35 -17.03
CA GLU A 1150 23.16 23.10 -17.76
C GLU A 1150 21.83 22.40 -17.42
N PHE A 1151 21.17 21.85 -18.42
CA PHE A 1151 19.97 21.04 -18.24
C PHE A 1151 19.85 19.99 -19.35
N GLU A 1152 19.13 18.92 -19.05
CA GLU A 1152 18.85 17.83 -20.00
C GLU A 1152 17.39 17.42 -19.94
N GLY A 1153 16.91 16.77 -20.99
CA GLY A 1153 15.54 16.32 -21.08
C GLY A 1153 15.33 15.25 -22.14
N GLU A 1154 14.22 14.53 -21.99
CA GLU A 1154 13.75 13.53 -22.95
C GLU A 1154 12.27 13.79 -23.24
N ILE A 1155 11.94 14.02 -24.51
CA ILE A 1155 10.55 14.07 -24.99
C ILE A 1155 10.22 12.71 -25.59
N ASN A 1156 9.24 12.00 -25.04
CA ASN A 1156 8.66 10.80 -25.68
C ASN A 1156 7.43 11.22 -26.48
N ASN A 1157 7.43 11.01 -27.80
CA ASN A 1157 6.51 11.69 -28.70
C ASN A 1157 6.12 10.84 -29.92
N SER A 1158 5.09 11.30 -30.63
CA SER A 1158 4.64 10.76 -31.92
C SER A 1158 4.52 11.88 -32.94
N ILE A 1159 4.76 11.56 -34.22
CA ILE A 1159 4.56 12.48 -35.35
C ILE A 1159 3.78 11.70 -36.41
N HIS A 1160 2.52 12.07 -36.64
CA HIS A 1160 1.64 11.33 -37.56
C HIS A 1160 1.63 11.94 -38.95
N GLN A 1161 1.88 13.24 -39.05
CA GLN A 1161 1.87 13.99 -40.30
C GLN A 1161 3.07 14.95 -40.34
N MET A 1162 3.66 15.07 -41.53
CA MET A 1162 4.75 16.02 -41.80
C MET A 1162 4.25 17.09 -42.79
N PRO A 1163 4.61 18.37 -42.63
CA PRO A 1163 4.39 19.38 -43.64
C PRO A 1163 5.08 19.01 -44.98
N GLN A 1164 4.46 19.37 -46.11
CA GLN A 1164 5.06 19.14 -47.44
C GLN A 1164 6.04 20.24 -47.85
N THR A 1165 5.95 21.43 -47.25
CA THR A 1165 6.73 22.63 -47.58
C THR A 1165 7.20 23.34 -46.33
#